data_AF-A0A261VE75-F1
#
_entry.id   AF-A0A261VE75-F1
#
_cell.length_a   1.000
_cell.length_b   1.000
_cell.length_c   1.000
_cell.angle_alpha   90.00
_cell.angle_beta   90.00
_cell.angle_gamma   90.00
#
_symmetry.space_group_name_H-M   'P 1'
#
loop_
_entity.id
_entity.type
_entity.pdbx_description
1 polymer ?
#
loop_
_entity_poly.entity_id
_entity_poly.type
_entity_poly.pdbx_seq_one_letter_code
_entity_poly.pdbx_strand_id
1 'polypeptide(L)'
;MYDLHRLGWNSFQQLCLTIAREVLGQTVQSFLDSNDAGRDGAFAGSWTPSPGQHFSGNFVIQCKFSSKVGGLLTRSGIADEIPKVRKLVSDGLCNVYILMTNAGVSAKQEAQIKAVLNDTGVKDVLICGSTWIEDQIRESARLRMLVPRVYGLGDLSQILDQRAYAQARAVLESLRDDLAKVVITESYRKAVNALDEHGFVLLIGEPAAGKTTIASMLAMAAADKWKSSVVKLADPAKVVERWNVDEPSQFFWIDDAFGVTQYESPLVHGWNHSLAQIKAMLRRGVKIVMTSRDYIYNRARQDLKESAFPLLSESQVVIDVHDLTDLEKQQILYNHLKLGKQTTEFRTAIQPHLEYMAEHPRFIPETARRIADPFFTNNLYLSRYHLGEFVEKREQLLLEVIQGLDASSKAALGLIYMRKDHLESPIMLQNSEESAIERLGSTLGECIQALDALNGSLVTYMDVDDQPVWRFKHPTIGDAYAATLAFNPDLLGIFLSGSSTENLLSQVTCGKVGVEKAVIVPRSLFPAMMERLKGFSASNQYKVEWMSSWGARWTLYRFLANRCSKDFLAMYLQQSPDILQRVAKPGLSLSVVPEVDLAVRLHEFGLLSEEVRKAFVETVSTFAVEGEDLYALNDPGVRSVFQDSEFHELVERVRTVLLPNLQDVRITAQMSHAFSDSPDEHMQGVLESLGTLKKQFGGDDQLVKLVDKEINLVNQWISEREAPEPKVGPRVLGTMDRSEHKHGTRSIFDDIAD
;
A
#
# COMPACT_ATOMS: atom_id res chain seq x y z
N MET A 1 -27.20 -3.15 -24.78
CA MET A 1 -27.44 -1.95 -23.94
C MET A 1 -26.23 -1.75 -23.06
N TYR A 2 -25.74 -0.52 -22.90
CA TYR A 2 -24.51 -0.24 -22.17
C TYR A 2 -24.82 0.43 -20.82
N ASP A 3 -24.15 0.00 -19.74
CA ASP A 3 -24.30 0.56 -18.39
C ASP A 3 -23.55 1.90 -18.24
N LEU A 4 -23.87 2.89 -19.09
CA LEU A 4 -23.19 4.19 -19.14
C LEU A 4 -23.25 4.98 -17.81
N HIS A 5 -24.25 4.71 -16.97
CA HIS A 5 -24.39 5.29 -15.63
C HIS A 5 -23.23 4.92 -14.68
N ARG A 6 -22.42 3.91 -15.01
CA ARG A 6 -21.28 3.47 -14.21
C ARG A 6 -19.94 4.15 -14.57
N LEU A 7 -19.89 4.97 -15.62
CA LEU A 7 -18.66 5.62 -16.06
C LEU A 7 -18.15 6.69 -15.09
N GLY A 8 -19.05 7.38 -14.40
CA GLY A 8 -18.77 8.66 -13.73
C GLY A 8 -18.79 9.83 -14.72
N TRP A 9 -18.96 11.04 -14.21
CA TRP A 9 -19.17 12.24 -15.04
C TRP A 9 -17.97 12.54 -15.97
N ASN A 10 -16.74 12.44 -15.46
CA ASN A 10 -15.53 12.77 -16.22
C ASN A 10 -15.32 11.79 -17.40
N SER A 11 -15.39 10.48 -17.13
CA SER A 11 -15.25 9.47 -18.19
C SER A 11 -16.40 9.53 -19.21
N PHE A 12 -17.61 9.91 -18.80
CA PHE A 12 -18.72 10.13 -19.73
C PHE A 12 -18.47 11.34 -20.65
N GLN A 13 -17.93 12.44 -20.13
CA GLN A 13 -17.54 13.60 -20.94
C GLN A 13 -16.46 13.22 -21.96
N GLN A 14 -15.42 12.48 -21.56
CA GLN A 14 -14.38 12.00 -22.48
C GLN A 14 -14.94 11.09 -23.59
N LEU A 15 -15.90 10.21 -23.25
CA LEU A 15 -16.62 9.41 -24.24
C LEU A 15 -17.37 10.29 -25.24
N CYS A 16 -18.13 11.28 -24.76
CA CYS A 16 -18.88 12.20 -25.62
C CYS A 16 -17.96 12.98 -26.58
N LEU A 17 -16.82 13.49 -26.08
CA LEU A 17 -15.83 14.18 -26.89
C LEU A 17 -15.16 13.26 -27.92
N THR A 18 -14.92 12.00 -27.57
CA THR A 18 -14.40 11.00 -28.50
C THR A 18 -15.41 10.68 -29.60
N ILE A 19 -16.70 10.51 -29.23
CA ILE A 19 -17.79 10.34 -30.20
C ILE A 19 -17.87 11.56 -31.11
N ALA A 20 -17.79 12.77 -30.57
CA ALA A 20 -17.81 13.99 -31.36
C ALA A 20 -16.65 14.04 -32.37
N ARG A 21 -15.42 13.68 -31.97
CA ARG A 21 -14.27 13.64 -32.90
C ARG A 21 -14.47 12.60 -34.01
N GLU A 22 -14.95 11.41 -33.66
CA GLU A 22 -15.11 10.30 -34.60
C GLU A 22 -16.29 10.52 -35.56
N VAL A 23 -17.43 11.02 -35.06
CA VAL A 23 -18.69 11.19 -35.83
C VAL A 23 -18.74 12.51 -36.57
N LEU A 24 -18.20 13.59 -36.00
CA LEU A 24 -18.20 14.92 -36.63
C LEU A 24 -17.02 15.08 -37.61
N GLY A 25 -15.98 14.25 -37.48
CA GLY A 25 -14.81 14.23 -38.37
C GLY A 25 -13.95 15.50 -38.31
N GLN A 26 -14.04 16.27 -37.23
CA GLN A 26 -13.37 17.57 -37.04
C GLN A 26 -12.49 17.57 -35.78
N THR A 27 -11.49 18.43 -35.74
CA THR A 27 -10.63 18.65 -34.56
C THR A 27 -11.43 19.36 -33.46
N VAL A 28 -12.09 18.60 -32.59
CA VAL A 28 -12.80 19.14 -31.41
C VAL A 28 -11.79 19.59 -30.35
N GLN A 29 -11.83 20.87 -30.01
CA GLN A 29 -11.08 21.44 -28.89
C GLN A 29 -11.79 21.06 -27.58
N SER A 30 -11.04 20.50 -26.64
CA SER A 30 -11.47 20.26 -25.25
C SER A 30 -10.97 21.38 -24.36
N PHE A 31 -11.80 21.90 -23.46
CA PHE A 31 -11.43 22.97 -22.53
C PHE A 31 -11.11 22.40 -21.14
N LEU A 32 -10.29 23.11 -20.37
CA LEU A 32 -9.97 22.77 -18.97
C LEU A 32 -11.19 23.00 -18.07
N ASP A 33 -11.43 22.10 -17.12
CA ASP A 33 -12.56 22.15 -16.17
C ASP A 33 -12.62 23.44 -15.33
N SER A 34 -11.49 24.16 -15.21
CA SER A 34 -11.35 25.35 -14.38
C SER A 34 -11.68 26.68 -15.08
N ASN A 35 -11.99 26.69 -16.39
CA ASN A 35 -12.35 27.90 -17.15
C ASN A 35 -13.04 27.58 -18.50
N ASP A 36 -14.00 26.65 -18.51
CA ASP A 36 -14.70 26.21 -19.73
C ASP A 36 -15.71 27.24 -20.28
N ALA A 37 -16.08 28.24 -19.47
CA ALA A 37 -17.16 29.18 -19.72
C ALA A 37 -18.50 28.49 -20.09
N GLY A 38 -18.73 27.26 -19.59
CA GLY A 38 -19.88 26.40 -19.91
C GLY A 38 -19.76 25.65 -21.23
N ARG A 39 -18.58 25.10 -21.55
CA ARG A 39 -18.29 24.37 -22.80
C ARG A 39 -17.38 23.18 -22.54
N ASP A 40 -17.93 21.97 -22.57
CA ASP A 40 -17.12 20.75 -22.43
C ASP A 40 -16.29 20.47 -23.70
N GLY A 41 -16.78 20.92 -24.86
CA GLY A 41 -16.03 20.93 -26.12
C GLY A 41 -16.56 21.95 -27.12
N ALA A 42 -15.72 22.36 -28.08
CA ALA A 42 -16.15 23.22 -29.18
C ALA A 42 -15.34 22.98 -30.45
N PHE A 43 -15.93 23.33 -31.59
CA PHE A 43 -15.22 23.47 -32.85
C PHE A 43 -15.93 24.48 -33.74
N ALA A 44 -15.21 25.06 -34.70
CA ALA A 44 -15.79 25.92 -35.72
C ALA A 44 -15.67 25.23 -37.08
N GLY A 45 -16.76 25.16 -37.84
CA GLY A 45 -16.74 24.51 -39.14
C GLY A 45 -18.11 24.24 -39.73
N SER A 46 -18.18 23.23 -40.57
CA SER A 46 -19.42 22.72 -41.16
C SER A 46 -19.55 21.22 -40.94
N TRP A 47 -20.75 20.78 -40.60
CA TRP A 47 -21.06 19.36 -40.39
C TRP A 47 -22.32 18.96 -41.18
N THR A 48 -22.22 17.85 -41.90
CA THR A 48 -23.28 17.30 -42.75
C THR A 48 -23.57 15.86 -42.32
N PRO A 49 -24.43 15.63 -41.31
CA PRO A 49 -24.67 14.29 -40.78
C PRO A 49 -25.38 13.36 -41.76
N SER A 50 -26.22 13.91 -42.63
CA SER A 50 -26.98 13.16 -43.61
C SER A 50 -27.22 14.00 -44.86
N PRO A 51 -27.46 13.38 -46.03
CA PRO A 51 -27.79 14.11 -47.25
C PRO A 51 -29.00 15.04 -47.02
N GLY A 52 -28.79 16.35 -47.11
CA GLY A 52 -29.83 17.37 -46.91
C GLY A 52 -29.84 18.05 -45.53
N GLN A 53 -28.99 17.63 -44.58
CA GLN A 53 -28.78 18.34 -43.30
C GLN A 53 -27.40 18.99 -43.30
N HIS A 54 -27.35 20.31 -43.14
CA HIS A 54 -26.10 21.07 -43.12
C HIS A 54 -26.11 22.07 -41.96
N PHE A 55 -25.14 21.91 -41.06
CA PHE A 55 -24.94 22.78 -39.91
C PHE A 55 -23.61 23.52 -40.09
N SER A 56 -23.57 24.83 -39.84
CA SER A 56 -22.34 25.62 -39.99
C SER A 56 -22.24 26.73 -38.94
N GLY A 57 -21.01 26.97 -38.47
CA GLY A 57 -20.67 28.00 -37.50
C GLY A 57 -19.88 27.45 -36.33
N ASN A 58 -20.03 28.10 -35.17
CA ASN A 58 -19.42 27.69 -33.92
C ASN A 58 -20.30 26.65 -33.21
N PHE A 59 -19.76 25.46 -33.00
CA PHE A 59 -20.40 24.36 -32.30
C PHE A 59 -19.95 24.36 -30.84
N VAL A 60 -20.91 24.20 -29.93
CA VAL A 60 -20.67 23.99 -28.50
C VAL A 60 -21.24 22.63 -28.12
N ILE A 61 -20.44 21.82 -27.44
CA ILE A 61 -20.80 20.50 -26.93
C ILE A 61 -20.89 20.59 -25.42
N GLN A 62 -22.03 20.18 -24.88
CA GLN A 62 -22.27 20.04 -23.45
C GLN A 62 -22.65 18.59 -23.14
N CYS A 63 -22.00 18.01 -22.14
CA CYS A 63 -22.19 16.67 -21.65
C CYS A 63 -22.95 16.73 -20.32
N LYS A 64 -24.08 16.03 -20.22
CA LYS A 64 -24.85 15.90 -18.98
C LYS A 64 -24.91 14.45 -18.54
N PHE A 65 -24.19 14.16 -17.46
CA PHE A 65 -24.16 12.84 -16.84
C PHE A 65 -25.22 12.67 -15.75
N SER A 66 -25.77 11.46 -15.64
CA SER A 66 -26.64 11.00 -14.57
C SER A 66 -26.16 9.64 -14.05
N SER A 67 -25.93 9.52 -12.75
CA SER A 67 -25.64 8.24 -12.08
C SER A 67 -26.88 7.33 -11.96
N LYS A 68 -28.09 7.87 -12.16
CA LYS A 68 -29.35 7.12 -12.01
C LYS A 68 -29.63 6.23 -13.23
N VAL A 69 -29.85 4.94 -12.97
CA VAL A 69 -30.27 3.96 -13.97
C VAL A 69 -31.63 4.36 -14.56
N GLY A 70 -31.72 4.44 -15.88
CA GLY A 70 -32.97 4.74 -16.60
C GLY A 70 -33.55 6.14 -16.35
N GLY A 71 -32.75 7.08 -15.83
CA GLY A 71 -33.19 8.46 -15.62
C GLY A 71 -33.59 9.15 -16.93
N LEU A 72 -34.54 10.10 -16.85
CA LEU A 72 -34.97 10.93 -17.98
C LEU A 72 -34.39 12.33 -17.87
N LEU A 73 -33.92 12.88 -18.99
CA LEU A 73 -33.54 14.29 -19.07
C LEU A 73 -34.79 15.17 -18.95
N THR A 74 -34.75 16.12 -18.04
CA THR A 74 -35.84 17.07 -17.76
C THR A 74 -35.37 18.50 -17.96
N ARG A 75 -36.31 19.42 -18.20
CA ARG A 75 -36.03 20.86 -18.28
C ARG A 75 -35.27 21.40 -17.05
N SER A 76 -35.61 20.94 -15.84
CA SER A 76 -34.90 21.34 -14.63
C SER A 76 -33.44 20.89 -14.62
N GLY A 77 -33.13 19.76 -15.26
CA GLY A 77 -31.76 19.24 -15.36
C GLY A 77 -30.80 20.10 -16.17
N ILE A 78 -31.31 21.05 -16.96
CA ILE A 78 -30.50 22.00 -17.76
C ILE A 78 -30.66 23.46 -17.30
N ALA A 79 -31.35 23.71 -16.18
CA ALA A 79 -31.66 25.06 -15.74
C ALA A 79 -30.40 25.92 -15.54
N ASP A 80 -29.35 25.33 -14.96
CA ASP A 80 -28.07 25.98 -14.70
C ASP A 80 -27.24 26.25 -15.97
N GLU A 81 -27.57 25.59 -17.08
CA GLU A 81 -26.87 25.77 -18.36
C GLU A 81 -27.45 26.93 -19.18
N ILE A 82 -28.75 27.23 -19.02
CA ILE A 82 -29.44 28.28 -19.81
C ILE A 82 -28.72 29.65 -19.72
N PRO A 83 -28.29 30.14 -18.54
CA PRO A 83 -27.57 31.42 -18.45
C PRO A 83 -26.22 31.38 -19.17
N LYS A 84 -25.51 30.23 -19.13
CA LYS A 84 -24.21 30.06 -19.79
C LYS A 84 -24.36 30.07 -21.31
N VAL A 85 -25.34 29.35 -21.83
CA VAL A 85 -25.65 29.32 -23.28
C VAL A 85 -25.98 30.72 -23.79
N ARG A 86 -26.80 31.48 -23.07
CA ARG A 86 -27.14 32.86 -23.42
C ARG A 86 -25.90 33.75 -23.53
N LYS A 87 -24.93 33.58 -22.63
CA LYS A 87 -23.65 34.29 -22.67
C LYS A 87 -22.80 33.87 -23.89
N LEU A 88 -22.72 32.58 -24.18
CA LEU A 88 -21.98 32.09 -25.35
C LEU A 88 -22.56 32.58 -26.67
N VAL A 89 -23.89 32.69 -26.77
CA VAL A 89 -24.57 33.27 -27.94
C VAL A 89 -24.28 34.77 -28.04
N SER A 90 -24.35 35.53 -26.93
CA SER A 90 -24.05 36.97 -26.95
C SER A 90 -22.60 37.27 -27.35
N ASP A 91 -21.68 36.38 -27.00
CA ASP A 91 -20.26 36.48 -27.33
C ASP A 91 -19.96 36.02 -28.76
N GLY A 92 -20.97 35.56 -29.53
CA GLY A 92 -20.83 35.05 -30.89
C GLY A 92 -20.16 33.66 -30.97
N LEU A 93 -20.04 32.96 -29.84
CA LEU A 93 -19.29 31.71 -29.69
C LEU A 93 -20.15 30.44 -29.84
N CYS A 94 -21.48 30.58 -30.00
CA CYS A 94 -22.39 29.45 -30.19
C CYS A 94 -23.42 29.74 -31.29
N ASN A 95 -23.34 28.95 -32.37
CA ASN A 95 -24.37 28.88 -33.40
C ASN A 95 -25.14 27.56 -33.32
N VAL A 96 -24.42 26.47 -33.07
CA VAL A 96 -24.96 25.12 -32.95
C VAL A 96 -24.66 24.60 -31.54
N TYR A 97 -25.68 24.13 -30.83
CA TYR A 97 -25.54 23.58 -29.48
C TYR A 97 -25.88 22.09 -29.45
N ILE A 98 -24.91 21.27 -29.05
CA ILE A 98 -25.02 19.82 -28.94
C ILE A 98 -25.07 19.44 -27.47
N LEU A 99 -26.20 18.91 -27.01
CA LEU A 99 -26.37 18.37 -25.68
C LEU A 99 -26.29 16.84 -25.71
N MET A 100 -25.27 16.25 -25.09
CA MET A 100 -25.08 14.80 -25.00
C MET A 100 -25.40 14.32 -23.58
N THR A 101 -26.19 13.25 -23.44
CA THR A 101 -26.55 12.72 -22.11
C THR A 101 -26.72 11.20 -22.11
N ASN A 102 -26.36 10.56 -21.00
CA ASN A 102 -26.64 9.14 -20.76
C ASN A 102 -28.06 8.88 -20.22
N ALA A 103 -28.86 9.94 -20.02
CA ALA A 103 -30.27 9.82 -19.68
C ALA A 103 -31.13 9.55 -20.93
N GLY A 104 -32.29 8.93 -20.73
CA GLY A 104 -33.30 8.80 -21.77
C GLY A 104 -33.92 10.16 -22.10
N VAL A 105 -34.21 10.39 -23.38
CA VAL A 105 -34.84 11.63 -23.86
C VAL A 105 -36.14 11.25 -24.57
N SER A 106 -37.27 11.70 -24.03
CA SER A 106 -38.58 11.52 -24.70
C SER A 106 -38.82 12.65 -25.70
N ALA A 107 -39.57 12.39 -26.78
CA ALA A 107 -39.89 13.39 -27.80
C ALA A 107 -40.54 14.66 -27.21
N LYS A 108 -41.38 14.52 -26.16
CA LYS A 108 -41.98 15.64 -25.45
C LYS A 108 -40.95 16.50 -24.72
N GLN A 109 -40.01 15.86 -24.01
CA GLN A 109 -38.94 16.58 -23.29
C GLN A 109 -37.96 17.21 -24.27
N GLU A 110 -37.63 16.52 -25.36
CA GLU A 110 -36.76 17.03 -26.42
C GLU A 110 -37.31 18.34 -27.00
N ALA A 111 -38.59 18.37 -27.36
CA ALA A 111 -39.25 19.58 -27.88
C ALA A 111 -39.23 20.74 -26.87
N GLN A 112 -39.47 20.45 -25.59
CA GLN A 112 -39.42 21.46 -24.53
C GLN A 112 -38.02 22.02 -24.31
N ILE A 113 -37.01 21.16 -24.30
CA ILE A 113 -35.61 21.56 -24.11
C ILE A 113 -35.11 22.35 -25.34
N LYS A 114 -35.42 21.89 -26.55
CA LYS A 114 -35.10 22.62 -27.79
C LYS A 114 -35.71 24.01 -27.82
N ALA A 115 -36.99 24.15 -27.46
CA ALA A 115 -37.64 25.46 -27.39
C ALA A 115 -36.90 26.42 -26.44
N VAL A 116 -36.59 25.96 -25.22
CA VAL A 116 -35.89 26.78 -24.23
C VAL A 116 -34.48 27.18 -24.67
N LEU A 117 -33.75 26.29 -25.35
CA LEU A 117 -32.41 26.59 -25.86
C LEU A 117 -32.46 27.52 -27.09
N ASN A 118 -33.44 27.36 -27.98
CA ASN A 118 -33.65 28.27 -29.09
C ASN A 118 -34.01 29.69 -28.61
N ASP A 119 -34.78 29.82 -27.52
CA ASP A 119 -35.11 31.11 -26.89
C ASP A 119 -33.87 31.85 -26.33
N THR A 120 -32.71 31.19 -26.23
CA THR A 120 -31.44 31.83 -25.88
C THR A 120 -30.70 32.44 -27.08
N GLY A 121 -31.17 32.18 -28.31
CA GLY A 121 -30.60 32.69 -29.56
C GLY A 121 -29.67 31.73 -30.31
N VAL A 122 -29.59 30.46 -29.88
CA VAL A 122 -28.92 29.39 -30.63
C VAL A 122 -29.69 29.13 -31.94
N LYS A 123 -28.97 28.93 -33.06
CA LYS A 123 -29.60 28.68 -34.36
C LYS A 123 -30.09 27.24 -34.49
N ASP A 124 -29.24 26.30 -34.11
CA ASP A 124 -29.52 24.86 -34.22
C ASP A 124 -29.20 24.13 -32.90
N VAL A 125 -30.12 23.29 -32.44
CA VAL A 125 -29.98 22.51 -31.20
C VAL A 125 -30.13 21.03 -31.49
N LEU A 126 -29.13 20.26 -31.06
CA LEU A 126 -29.07 18.81 -31.18
C LEU A 126 -29.04 18.18 -29.79
N ILE A 127 -29.91 17.20 -29.54
CA ILE A 127 -29.98 16.49 -28.27
C ILE A 127 -29.70 15.01 -28.54
N CYS A 128 -28.56 14.55 -28.05
CA CYS A 128 -28.06 13.19 -28.19
C CYS A 128 -28.27 12.44 -26.86
N GLY A 129 -29.39 11.74 -26.74
CA GLY A 129 -29.70 10.91 -25.57
C GLY A 129 -28.96 9.57 -25.55
N SER A 130 -29.21 8.77 -24.52
CA SER A 130 -28.53 7.49 -24.29
C SER A 130 -28.59 6.55 -25.50
N THR A 131 -29.75 6.41 -26.14
CA THR A 131 -29.94 5.53 -27.31
C THR A 131 -29.02 5.93 -28.47
N TRP A 132 -28.91 7.22 -28.77
CA TRP A 132 -28.05 7.71 -29.84
C TRP A 132 -26.58 7.42 -29.54
N ILE A 133 -26.15 7.66 -28.30
CA ILE A 133 -24.78 7.37 -27.85
C ILE A 133 -24.49 5.87 -27.96
N GLU A 134 -25.40 5.01 -27.51
CA GLU A 134 -25.26 3.55 -27.61
C GLU A 134 -25.14 3.07 -29.05
N ASP A 135 -25.89 3.66 -29.98
CA ASP A 135 -25.83 3.31 -31.40
C ASP A 135 -24.48 3.73 -32.00
N GLN A 136 -23.95 4.91 -31.68
CA GLN A 136 -22.59 5.31 -32.11
C GLN A 136 -21.52 4.35 -31.58
N ILE A 137 -21.66 3.89 -30.33
CA ILE A 137 -20.76 2.90 -29.75
C ILE A 137 -20.91 1.55 -30.45
N ARG A 138 -22.13 1.11 -30.81
CA ARG A 138 -22.38 -0.17 -31.48
C ARG A 138 -21.88 -0.18 -32.93
N GLU A 139 -21.97 0.94 -33.64
CA GLU A 139 -21.64 1.01 -35.06
C GLU A 139 -20.15 1.26 -35.33
N SER A 140 -19.41 1.90 -34.41
CA SER A 140 -17.98 2.22 -34.61
C SER A 140 -17.03 1.33 -33.80
N ALA A 141 -16.39 0.36 -34.47
CA ALA A 141 -15.31 -0.45 -33.89
C ALA A 141 -14.09 0.40 -33.50
N ARG A 142 -13.82 1.47 -34.27
CA ARG A 142 -12.75 2.42 -33.97
C ARG A 142 -13.03 3.16 -32.66
N LEU A 143 -14.27 3.61 -32.44
CA LEU A 143 -14.67 4.26 -31.18
C LEU A 143 -14.44 3.33 -29.98
N ARG A 144 -14.84 2.06 -30.08
CA ARG A 144 -14.66 1.08 -28.99
C ARG A 144 -13.18 0.79 -28.70
N MET A 145 -12.32 0.82 -29.72
CA MET A 145 -10.87 0.76 -29.52
C MET A 145 -10.31 2.02 -28.84
N LEU A 146 -10.85 3.21 -29.16
CA LEU A 146 -10.45 4.47 -28.53
C LEU A 146 -10.97 4.61 -27.10
N VAL A 147 -12.04 3.88 -26.73
CA VAL A 147 -12.60 3.86 -25.37
C VAL A 147 -12.84 2.40 -24.93
N PRO A 148 -11.79 1.60 -24.64
CA PRO A 148 -11.93 0.17 -24.37
C PRO A 148 -12.83 -0.19 -23.19
N ARG A 149 -13.04 0.72 -22.23
CA ARG A 149 -13.97 0.51 -21.10
C ARG A 149 -15.38 0.13 -21.56
N VAL A 150 -15.82 0.57 -22.75
CA VAL A 150 -17.17 0.24 -23.25
C VAL A 150 -17.37 -1.27 -23.45
N TYR A 151 -16.29 -2.04 -23.70
CA TYR A 151 -16.35 -3.50 -23.75
C TYR A 151 -16.76 -4.11 -22.40
N GLY A 152 -16.36 -3.49 -21.28
CA GLY A 152 -16.75 -3.92 -19.94
C GLY A 152 -18.14 -3.45 -19.51
N LEU A 153 -18.72 -2.47 -20.20
CA LEU A 153 -20.01 -1.86 -19.86
C LEU A 153 -21.18 -2.37 -20.71
N GLY A 154 -20.91 -3.07 -21.80
CA GLY A 154 -21.90 -3.58 -22.74
C GLY A 154 -21.97 -5.10 -22.79
N ASP A 155 -23.01 -5.61 -23.45
CA ASP A 155 -23.09 -7.01 -23.83
C ASP A 155 -22.18 -7.29 -25.03
N LEU A 156 -21.05 -7.96 -24.78
CA LEU A 156 -20.05 -8.31 -25.80
C LEU A 156 -20.64 -9.13 -26.96
N SER A 157 -21.73 -9.88 -26.73
CA SER A 157 -22.37 -10.70 -27.77
C SER A 157 -23.07 -9.88 -28.86
N GLN A 158 -23.34 -8.60 -28.60
CA GLN A 158 -23.94 -7.67 -29.56
C GLN A 158 -22.90 -6.99 -30.47
N ILE A 159 -21.62 -7.13 -30.15
CA ILE A 159 -20.51 -6.40 -30.76
C ILE A 159 -19.57 -7.34 -31.50
N LEU A 160 -19.31 -8.52 -30.91
CA LEU A 160 -18.46 -9.56 -31.48
C LEU A 160 -19.31 -10.56 -32.27
N ASP A 161 -18.92 -10.84 -33.52
CA ASP A 161 -19.60 -11.81 -34.38
C ASP A 161 -19.58 -13.21 -33.74
N GLN A 162 -20.68 -13.98 -33.83
CA GLN A 162 -20.84 -15.33 -33.28
C GLN A 162 -19.77 -16.32 -33.78
N ARG A 163 -19.07 -16.00 -34.88
CA ARG A 163 -17.95 -16.79 -35.42
C ARG A 163 -16.59 -16.46 -34.79
N ALA A 164 -16.46 -15.38 -34.02
CA ALA A 164 -15.28 -15.13 -33.20
C ALA A 164 -15.27 -16.12 -32.03
N TYR A 165 -14.64 -17.28 -32.28
CA TYR A 165 -14.43 -18.45 -31.44
C TYR A 165 -14.96 -18.36 -29.99
N ALA A 166 -15.83 -19.30 -29.62
CA ALA A 166 -16.37 -19.47 -28.27
C ALA A 166 -15.29 -19.47 -27.16
N GLN A 167 -14.07 -19.91 -27.48
CA GLN A 167 -12.92 -19.91 -26.57
C GLN A 167 -12.37 -18.51 -26.31
N ALA A 168 -12.22 -17.67 -27.34
CA ALA A 168 -11.85 -16.27 -27.16
C ALA A 168 -12.93 -15.56 -26.35
N ARG A 169 -14.21 -15.76 -26.70
CA ARG A 169 -15.33 -15.17 -25.98
C ARG A 169 -15.35 -15.53 -24.49
N ALA A 170 -15.11 -16.79 -24.12
CA ALA A 170 -15.09 -17.20 -22.71
C ALA A 170 -13.97 -16.53 -21.90
N VAL A 171 -12.75 -16.45 -22.48
CA VAL A 171 -11.62 -15.75 -21.85
C VAL A 171 -11.92 -14.26 -21.72
N LEU A 172 -12.54 -13.68 -22.74
CA LEU A 172 -12.87 -12.25 -22.79
C LEU A 172 -14.03 -11.87 -21.86
N GLU A 173 -15.05 -12.74 -21.73
CA GLU A 173 -16.13 -12.59 -20.75
C GLU A 173 -15.60 -12.67 -19.31
N SER A 174 -14.60 -13.52 -19.01
CA SER A 174 -13.97 -13.55 -17.69
C SER A 174 -13.23 -12.25 -17.32
N LEU A 175 -12.88 -11.44 -18.32
CA LEU A 175 -12.15 -10.18 -18.14
C LEU A 175 -13.06 -8.95 -18.18
N ARG A 176 -14.38 -9.11 -18.36
CA ARG A 176 -15.34 -8.01 -18.52
C ARG A 176 -15.30 -7.03 -17.35
N ASP A 177 -15.31 -7.55 -16.13
CA ASP A 177 -15.33 -6.74 -14.91
C ASP A 177 -14.02 -5.97 -14.68
N ASP A 178 -12.91 -6.49 -15.19
CA ASP A 178 -11.61 -5.82 -15.17
C ASP A 178 -11.55 -4.75 -16.26
N LEU A 179 -12.02 -5.05 -17.48
CA LEU A 179 -12.11 -4.10 -18.59
C LEU A 179 -12.94 -2.85 -18.25
N ALA A 180 -14.01 -3.00 -17.46
CA ALA A 180 -14.83 -1.88 -17.01
C ALA A 180 -14.07 -0.86 -16.14
N LYS A 181 -12.97 -1.29 -15.50
CA LYS A 181 -12.16 -0.46 -14.59
C LYS A 181 -10.93 0.16 -15.25
N VAL A 182 -10.60 -0.25 -16.46
CA VAL A 182 -9.32 0.13 -17.10
C VAL A 182 -9.24 1.61 -17.42
N VAL A 183 -8.05 2.18 -17.27
CA VAL A 183 -7.70 3.52 -17.71
C VAL A 183 -6.75 3.43 -18.89
N ILE A 184 -7.00 4.24 -19.92
CA ILE A 184 -6.13 4.30 -21.09
C ILE A 184 -4.89 5.06 -20.70
N THR A 185 -3.78 4.34 -20.57
CA THR A 185 -2.47 4.92 -20.29
C THR A 185 -1.67 5.14 -21.57
N GLU A 186 -0.61 5.93 -21.47
CA GLU A 186 0.33 6.10 -22.58
C GLU A 186 0.96 4.76 -23.01
N SER A 187 1.20 3.83 -22.07
CA SER A 187 1.69 2.48 -22.39
C SER A 187 0.73 1.70 -23.30
N TYR A 188 -0.59 1.84 -23.11
CA TYR A 188 -1.56 1.21 -24.01
C TYR A 188 -1.45 1.78 -25.43
N ARG A 189 -1.35 3.11 -25.57
CA ARG A 189 -1.22 3.75 -26.89
C ARG A 189 0.05 3.33 -27.61
N LYS A 190 1.19 3.30 -26.90
CA LYS A 190 2.46 2.77 -27.43
C LYS A 190 2.31 1.33 -27.90
N ALA A 191 1.60 0.49 -27.14
CA ALA A 191 1.38 -0.91 -27.50
C ALA A 191 0.48 -1.08 -28.73
N VAL A 192 -0.55 -0.25 -28.90
CA VAL A 192 -1.39 -0.24 -30.11
C VAL A 192 -0.55 0.18 -31.33
N ASN A 193 0.25 1.24 -31.22
CA ASN A 193 1.11 1.71 -32.32
C ASN A 193 2.14 0.64 -32.71
N ALA A 194 2.81 0.03 -31.72
CA ALA A 194 3.75 -1.07 -31.93
C ALA A 194 3.12 -2.25 -32.68
N LEU A 195 1.89 -2.63 -32.33
CA LEU A 195 1.15 -3.68 -33.03
C LEU A 195 0.72 -3.29 -34.45
N ASP A 196 0.38 -2.02 -34.68
CA ASP A 196 -0.01 -1.54 -36.01
C ASP A 196 1.21 -1.38 -36.94
N GLU A 197 2.38 -0.99 -36.41
CA GLU A 197 3.63 -0.83 -37.17
C GLU A 197 4.36 -2.16 -37.43
N HIS A 198 4.45 -3.02 -36.41
CA HIS A 198 5.30 -4.21 -36.45
C HIS A 198 4.55 -5.54 -36.42
N GLY A 199 3.25 -5.53 -36.10
CA GLY A 199 2.47 -6.76 -35.86
C GLY A 199 2.90 -7.52 -34.60
N PHE A 200 3.86 -7.00 -33.83
CA PHE A 200 4.40 -7.63 -32.64
C PHE A 200 4.56 -6.59 -31.53
N VAL A 201 4.24 -6.93 -30.30
CA VAL A 201 4.59 -6.11 -29.13
C VAL A 201 4.97 -6.99 -27.94
N LEU A 202 6.06 -6.61 -27.26
CA LEU A 202 6.47 -7.21 -26.00
C LEU A 202 6.25 -6.21 -24.85
N LEU A 203 5.30 -6.54 -23.97
CA LEU A 203 4.94 -5.76 -22.79
C LEU A 203 5.78 -6.19 -21.59
N ILE A 204 6.59 -5.28 -21.07
CA ILE A 204 7.55 -5.53 -19.98
C ILE A 204 7.20 -4.61 -18.81
N GLY A 205 7.37 -5.06 -17.57
CA GLY A 205 7.09 -4.23 -16.40
C GLY A 205 7.12 -5.02 -15.09
N GLU A 206 7.05 -4.30 -13.97
CA GLU A 206 7.02 -4.87 -12.63
C GLU A 206 5.82 -5.82 -12.40
N PRO A 207 5.88 -6.75 -11.42
CA PRO A 207 4.71 -7.49 -10.98
C PRO A 207 3.53 -6.55 -10.68
N ALA A 208 2.32 -6.93 -11.11
CA ALA A 208 1.11 -6.13 -10.99
C ALA A 208 1.09 -4.76 -11.71
N ALA A 209 2.00 -4.51 -12.67
CA ALA A 209 2.00 -3.28 -13.48
C ALA A 209 0.84 -3.14 -14.49
N GLY A 210 -0.03 -4.14 -14.64
CA GLY A 210 -1.17 -4.08 -15.57
C GLY A 210 -0.90 -4.62 -16.98
N LYS A 211 0.19 -5.39 -17.19
CA LYS A 211 0.55 -6.02 -18.48
C LYS A 211 -0.57 -6.89 -19.07
N THR A 212 -1.10 -7.80 -18.26
CA THR A 212 -2.21 -8.70 -18.63
C THR A 212 -3.46 -7.90 -19.00
N THR A 213 -3.73 -6.78 -18.31
CA THR A 213 -4.85 -5.87 -18.63
C THR A 213 -4.68 -5.22 -19.99
N ILE A 214 -3.48 -4.73 -20.32
CA ILE A 214 -3.17 -4.16 -21.64
C ILE A 214 -3.29 -5.23 -22.74
N ALA A 215 -2.71 -6.42 -22.53
CA ALA A 215 -2.81 -7.52 -23.49
C ALA A 215 -4.27 -7.94 -23.75
N SER A 216 -5.11 -7.94 -22.71
CA SER A 216 -6.54 -8.23 -22.80
C SER A 216 -7.29 -7.19 -23.64
N MET A 217 -6.98 -5.90 -23.46
CA MET A 217 -7.55 -4.84 -24.30
C MET A 217 -7.10 -4.93 -25.76
N LEU A 218 -5.86 -5.33 -26.01
CA LEU A 218 -5.35 -5.53 -27.37
C LEU A 218 -6.03 -6.73 -28.04
N ALA A 219 -6.27 -7.81 -27.30
CA ALA A 219 -7.03 -8.97 -27.77
C ALA A 219 -8.49 -8.58 -28.12
N MET A 220 -9.13 -7.77 -27.28
CA MET A 220 -10.45 -7.18 -27.57
C MET A 220 -10.45 -6.37 -28.86
N ALA A 221 -9.52 -5.43 -28.97
CA ALA A 221 -9.38 -4.59 -30.15
C ALA A 221 -9.13 -5.44 -31.41
N ALA A 222 -8.39 -6.55 -31.29
CA ALA A 222 -8.14 -7.47 -32.39
C ALA A 222 -9.37 -8.23 -32.84
N ALA A 223 -10.14 -8.77 -31.91
CA ALA A 223 -11.39 -9.45 -32.24
C ALA A 223 -12.40 -8.49 -32.90
N ASP A 224 -12.48 -7.25 -32.43
CA ASP A 224 -13.50 -6.32 -32.91
C ASP A 224 -13.09 -5.53 -34.17
N LYS A 225 -11.92 -4.86 -34.16
CA LYS A 225 -11.46 -4.00 -35.26
C LYS A 225 -10.82 -4.80 -36.39
N TRP A 226 -9.90 -5.71 -36.05
CA TRP A 226 -9.15 -6.48 -37.05
C TRP A 226 -9.87 -7.78 -37.46
N LYS A 227 -11.02 -8.07 -36.83
CA LYS A 227 -11.78 -9.31 -37.01
C LYS A 227 -10.89 -10.55 -36.88
N SER A 228 -9.90 -10.46 -35.99
CA SER A 228 -8.89 -11.49 -35.83
C SER A 228 -9.40 -12.62 -34.95
N SER A 229 -9.00 -13.85 -35.28
CA SER A 229 -9.15 -14.99 -34.37
C SER A 229 -8.13 -14.87 -33.24
N VAL A 230 -8.63 -14.66 -32.01
CA VAL A 230 -7.78 -14.50 -30.82
C VAL A 230 -7.46 -15.85 -30.20
N VAL A 231 -6.16 -16.14 -30.03
CA VAL A 231 -5.65 -17.37 -29.44
C VAL A 231 -4.74 -17.03 -28.26
N LYS A 232 -5.17 -17.36 -27.04
CA LYS A 232 -4.32 -17.27 -25.84
C LYS A 232 -3.49 -18.54 -25.69
N LEU A 233 -2.18 -18.39 -25.53
CA LEU A 233 -1.21 -19.47 -25.38
C LEU A 233 -0.38 -19.27 -24.11
N ALA A 234 -0.02 -20.38 -23.45
CA ALA A 234 0.92 -20.37 -22.33
C ALA A 234 2.37 -20.59 -22.80
N ASP A 235 2.57 -21.08 -24.03
CA ASP A 235 3.87 -21.44 -24.58
C ASP A 235 4.09 -20.71 -25.92
N PRO A 236 5.14 -19.89 -26.05
CA PRO A 236 5.47 -19.19 -27.28
C PRO A 236 5.66 -20.11 -28.50
N ALA A 237 6.16 -21.33 -28.31
CA ALA A 237 6.45 -22.25 -29.42
C ALA A 237 5.17 -22.76 -30.11
N LYS A 238 4.06 -22.82 -29.38
CA LYS A 238 2.76 -23.30 -29.90
C LYS A 238 2.10 -22.32 -30.88
N VAL A 239 2.64 -21.11 -31.03
CA VAL A 239 2.19 -20.14 -32.03
C VAL A 239 2.23 -20.74 -33.43
N VAL A 240 3.29 -21.50 -33.75
CA VAL A 240 3.43 -22.14 -35.07
C VAL A 240 2.44 -23.29 -35.25
N GLU A 241 2.20 -24.08 -34.20
CA GLU A 241 1.24 -25.21 -34.24
C GLU A 241 -0.21 -24.74 -34.45
N ARG A 242 -0.54 -23.55 -33.96
CA ARG A 242 -1.88 -22.96 -34.00
C ARG A 242 -2.06 -21.97 -35.16
N TRP A 243 -1.01 -21.74 -35.94
CA TRP A 243 -1.09 -20.88 -37.11
C TRP A 243 -1.92 -21.55 -38.21
N ASN A 244 -2.98 -20.88 -38.62
CA ASN A 244 -3.83 -21.29 -39.73
C ASN A 244 -3.53 -20.42 -40.95
N VAL A 245 -2.98 -21.02 -41.99
CA VAL A 245 -2.57 -20.32 -43.21
C VAL A 245 -3.77 -19.74 -43.99
N ASP A 246 -4.92 -20.39 -43.88
CA ASP A 246 -6.16 -19.99 -44.55
C ASP A 246 -6.91 -18.87 -43.82
N GLU A 247 -6.40 -18.47 -42.64
CA GLU A 247 -7.00 -17.45 -41.78
C GLU A 247 -5.96 -16.35 -41.50
N PRO A 248 -5.80 -15.37 -42.41
CA PRO A 248 -4.68 -14.42 -42.35
C PRO A 248 -4.76 -13.43 -41.18
N SER A 249 -5.92 -13.26 -40.55
CA SER A 249 -6.14 -12.38 -39.40
C SER A 249 -6.20 -13.20 -38.11
N GLN A 250 -5.05 -13.61 -37.58
CA GLN A 250 -4.93 -14.25 -36.26
C GLN A 250 -4.18 -13.34 -35.28
N PHE A 251 -4.62 -13.34 -34.03
CA PHE A 251 -4.01 -12.61 -32.93
C PHE A 251 -3.58 -13.59 -31.83
N PHE A 252 -2.28 -13.70 -31.58
CA PHE A 252 -1.73 -14.54 -30.53
C PHE A 252 -1.42 -13.72 -29.28
N TRP A 253 -1.96 -14.14 -28.14
CA TRP A 253 -1.61 -13.59 -26.83
C TRP A 253 -0.84 -14.63 -26.04
N ILE A 254 0.42 -14.32 -25.70
CA ILE A 254 1.26 -15.15 -24.84
C ILE A 254 1.50 -14.39 -23.54
N ASP A 255 0.86 -14.87 -22.48
CA ASP A 255 0.97 -14.31 -21.12
C ASP A 255 2.21 -14.88 -20.44
N ASP A 256 3.01 -14.06 -19.76
CA ASP A 256 4.25 -14.45 -19.08
C ASP A 256 5.16 -15.35 -19.95
N ALA A 257 5.50 -14.86 -21.15
CA ALA A 257 6.09 -15.62 -22.26
C ALA A 257 7.40 -16.35 -21.94
N PHE A 258 8.11 -15.95 -20.89
CA PHE A 258 9.40 -16.52 -20.48
C PHE A 258 9.38 -17.16 -19.09
N GLY A 259 8.17 -17.33 -18.52
CA GLY A 259 7.91 -17.98 -17.24
C GLY A 259 7.03 -17.13 -16.32
N VAL A 260 6.19 -17.80 -15.52
CA VAL A 260 5.14 -17.16 -14.71
C VAL A 260 5.69 -16.50 -13.45
N THR A 261 6.59 -17.20 -12.74
CA THR A 261 7.20 -16.72 -11.50
C THR A 261 8.72 -16.58 -11.59
N GLN A 262 9.35 -17.47 -12.36
CA GLN A 262 10.80 -17.53 -12.57
C GLN A 262 11.09 -17.75 -14.06
N TYR A 263 12.34 -17.54 -14.45
CA TYR A 263 12.80 -17.81 -15.81
C TYR A 263 12.72 -19.31 -16.15
N GLU A 264 12.13 -19.62 -17.30
CA GLU A 264 11.97 -20.98 -17.82
C GLU A 264 12.69 -21.14 -19.17
N SER A 265 13.94 -21.60 -19.14
CA SER A 265 14.78 -21.82 -20.32
C SER A 265 14.12 -22.60 -21.48
N PRO A 266 13.30 -23.66 -21.25
CA PRO A 266 12.61 -24.37 -22.34
C PRO A 266 11.72 -23.47 -23.21
N LEU A 267 11.07 -22.46 -22.63
CA LEU A 267 10.20 -21.52 -23.37
C LEU A 267 11.00 -20.67 -24.37
N VAL A 268 12.17 -20.18 -23.95
CA VAL A 268 13.08 -19.41 -24.81
C VAL A 268 13.66 -20.28 -25.92
N HIS A 269 14.06 -21.52 -25.61
CA HIS A 269 14.56 -22.44 -26.62
C HIS A 269 13.48 -22.75 -27.68
N GLY A 270 12.25 -23.04 -27.25
CA GLY A 270 11.12 -23.26 -28.16
C GLY A 270 10.82 -22.06 -29.07
N TRP A 271 10.86 -20.84 -28.51
CA TRP A 271 10.74 -19.59 -29.28
C TRP A 271 11.86 -19.44 -30.31
N ASN A 272 13.11 -19.62 -29.88
CA ASN A 272 14.29 -19.51 -30.74
C ASN A 272 14.26 -20.48 -31.94
N HIS A 273 13.68 -21.68 -31.76
CA HIS A 273 13.50 -22.65 -32.84
C HIS A 273 12.42 -22.26 -33.86
N SER A 274 11.49 -21.38 -33.48
CA SER A 274 10.30 -21.01 -34.26
C SER A 274 10.42 -19.66 -34.98
N LEU A 275 11.54 -18.93 -34.82
CA LEU A 275 11.70 -17.54 -35.29
C LEU A 275 11.47 -17.34 -36.79
N ALA A 276 11.92 -18.29 -37.61
CA ALA A 276 11.76 -18.19 -39.06
C ALA A 276 10.28 -18.23 -39.47
N GLN A 277 9.51 -19.12 -38.86
CA GLN A 277 8.07 -19.24 -39.06
C GLN A 277 7.34 -18.01 -38.51
N ILE A 278 7.68 -17.54 -37.31
CA ILE A 278 7.09 -16.34 -36.71
C ILE A 278 7.26 -15.12 -37.62
N LYS A 279 8.46 -14.91 -38.19
CA LYS A 279 8.68 -13.81 -39.15
C LYS A 279 7.78 -13.94 -40.40
N ALA A 280 7.57 -15.16 -40.89
CA ALA A 280 6.67 -15.40 -42.02
C ALA A 280 5.21 -15.13 -41.65
N MET A 281 4.79 -15.47 -40.43
CA MET A 281 3.46 -15.19 -39.90
C MET A 281 3.17 -13.69 -39.83
N LEU A 282 4.08 -12.91 -39.22
CA LEU A 282 3.92 -11.45 -39.08
C LEU A 282 3.77 -10.76 -40.45
N ARG A 283 4.58 -11.17 -41.45
CA ARG A 283 4.48 -10.65 -42.83
C ARG A 283 3.14 -10.94 -43.51
N ARG A 284 2.41 -11.95 -43.05
CA ARG A 284 1.08 -12.32 -43.57
C ARG A 284 -0.07 -11.66 -42.81
N GLY A 285 0.22 -10.79 -41.84
CA GLY A 285 -0.78 -10.03 -41.09
C GLY A 285 -1.15 -10.62 -39.74
N VAL A 286 -0.48 -11.71 -39.30
CA VAL A 286 -0.63 -12.22 -37.94
C VAL A 286 -0.10 -11.20 -36.94
N LYS A 287 -0.82 -11.03 -35.83
CA LYS A 287 -0.43 -10.14 -34.73
C LYS A 287 -0.08 -10.95 -33.49
N ILE A 288 0.94 -10.53 -32.74
CA ILE A 288 1.41 -11.21 -31.54
C ILE A 288 1.62 -10.20 -30.40
N VAL A 289 1.00 -10.46 -29.25
CA VAL A 289 1.30 -9.77 -27.99
C VAL A 289 1.95 -10.76 -27.02
N MET A 290 3.07 -10.33 -26.44
CA MET A 290 3.76 -11.03 -25.36
C MET A 290 3.77 -10.17 -24.11
N THR A 291 3.72 -10.80 -22.94
CA THR A 291 3.99 -10.13 -21.67
C THR A 291 5.13 -10.83 -20.93
N SER A 292 5.93 -10.09 -20.18
CA SER A 292 6.94 -10.64 -19.28
C SER A 292 7.19 -9.70 -18.10
N ARG A 293 7.60 -10.25 -16.96
CA ARG A 293 8.16 -9.46 -15.85
C ARG A 293 9.59 -9.02 -16.20
N ASP A 294 10.02 -7.88 -15.66
CA ASP A 294 11.34 -7.29 -15.94
C ASP A 294 12.50 -8.24 -15.66
N TYR A 295 12.55 -8.79 -14.44
CA TYR A 295 13.64 -9.68 -14.02
C TYR A 295 13.68 -11.00 -14.82
N ILE A 296 12.49 -11.52 -15.19
CA ILE A 296 12.38 -12.73 -16.02
C ILE A 296 12.89 -12.44 -17.43
N TYR A 297 12.50 -11.30 -18.01
CA TYR A 297 12.96 -10.90 -19.32
C TYR A 297 14.46 -10.65 -19.34
N ASN A 298 15.00 -9.89 -18.37
CA ASN A 298 16.44 -9.61 -18.26
C ASN A 298 17.27 -10.89 -18.27
N ARG A 299 16.81 -11.95 -17.58
CA ARG A 299 17.45 -13.27 -17.64
C ARG A 299 17.26 -13.93 -19.01
N ALA A 300 16.03 -13.94 -19.54
CA ALA A 300 15.71 -14.55 -20.83
C ALA A 300 16.51 -13.94 -22.00
N ARG A 301 16.82 -12.64 -21.96
CA ARG A 301 17.61 -11.93 -22.99
C ARG A 301 18.98 -12.54 -23.23
N GLN A 302 19.58 -13.17 -22.23
CA GLN A 302 20.88 -13.81 -22.34
C GLN A 302 20.83 -15.05 -23.26
N ASP A 303 19.67 -15.71 -23.32
CA ASP A 303 19.45 -16.92 -24.11
C ASP A 303 18.64 -16.66 -25.40
N LEU A 304 18.00 -15.48 -25.51
CA LEU A 304 17.24 -15.06 -26.68
C LEU A 304 18.17 -14.64 -27.83
N LYS A 305 17.84 -15.07 -29.05
CA LYS A 305 18.57 -14.65 -30.26
C LYS A 305 18.07 -13.29 -30.76
N GLU A 306 18.34 -12.21 -30.03
CA GLU A 306 17.89 -10.84 -30.38
C GLU A 306 18.32 -10.43 -31.81
N SER A 307 19.55 -10.75 -32.22
CA SER A 307 20.02 -10.48 -33.59
C SER A 307 19.20 -11.20 -34.67
N ALA A 308 18.65 -12.37 -34.35
CA ALA A 308 17.79 -13.12 -35.24
C ALA A 308 16.34 -12.64 -35.18
N PHE A 309 15.92 -11.85 -34.18
CA PHE A 309 14.58 -11.28 -34.10
C PHE A 309 14.60 -9.91 -33.41
N PRO A 310 14.99 -8.83 -34.15
CA PRO A 310 15.16 -7.49 -33.59
C PRO A 310 13.90 -6.90 -32.96
N LEU A 311 12.71 -7.37 -33.34
CA LEU A 311 11.43 -6.90 -32.78
C LEU A 311 11.29 -7.12 -31.26
N LEU A 312 12.09 -8.01 -30.66
CA LEU A 312 12.16 -8.16 -29.19
C LEU A 312 12.67 -6.88 -28.51
N SER A 313 13.55 -6.12 -29.16
CA SER A 313 14.07 -4.85 -28.65
C SER A 313 13.41 -3.64 -29.33
N GLU A 314 13.12 -3.72 -30.63
CA GLU A 314 12.54 -2.61 -31.42
C GLU A 314 11.06 -2.35 -31.09
N SER A 315 10.32 -3.38 -30.67
CA SER A 315 8.88 -3.30 -30.39
C SER A 315 8.55 -3.64 -28.93
N GLN A 316 9.44 -3.21 -28.03
CA GLN A 316 9.28 -3.33 -26.59
C GLN A 316 8.51 -2.13 -26.03
N VAL A 317 7.49 -2.40 -25.22
CA VAL A 317 6.80 -1.38 -24.44
C VAL A 317 7.00 -1.70 -22.96
N VAL A 318 7.80 -0.87 -22.30
CA VAL A 318 7.96 -0.90 -20.84
C VAL A 318 6.78 -0.19 -20.21
N ILE A 319 6.10 -0.89 -19.31
CA ILE A 319 5.00 -0.40 -18.49
C ILE A 319 5.59 -0.06 -17.14
N ASP A 320 5.91 1.22 -16.97
CA ASP A 320 6.29 1.77 -15.69
C ASP A 320 5.05 2.37 -15.01
N VAL A 321 4.73 1.86 -13.82
CA VAL A 321 3.63 2.39 -12.99
C VAL A 321 3.95 3.76 -12.40
N HIS A 322 5.22 4.16 -12.35
CA HIS A 322 5.64 5.47 -11.86
C HIS A 322 5.43 6.57 -12.92
N ASP A 323 5.32 6.20 -14.20
CA ASP A 323 4.99 7.12 -15.29
C ASP A 323 3.50 7.52 -15.33
N LEU A 324 2.67 6.93 -14.46
CA LEU A 324 1.26 7.29 -14.33
C LEU A 324 1.13 8.74 -13.87
N THR A 325 0.42 9.54 -14.65
CA THR A 325 0.04 10.90 -14.29
C THR A 325 -0.92 10.90 -13.10
N ASP A 326 -0.98 12.00 -12.34
CA ASP A 326 -1.89 12.12 -11.19
C ASP A 326 -3.35 11.89 -11.60
N LEU A 327 -3.75 12.37 -12.78
CA LEU A 327 -5.08 12.15 -13.35
C LEU A 327 -5.34 10.66 -13.64
N GLU A 328 -4.37 9.94 -14.21
CA GLU A 328 -4.49 8.49 -14.43
C GLU A 328 -4.61 7.75 -13.10
N LYS A 329 -3.80 8.09 -12.09
CA LYS A 329 -3.86 7.48 -10.75
C LYS A 329 -5.22 7.70 -10.09
N GLN A 330 -5.72 8.93 -10.14
CA GLN A 330 -7.04 9.28 -9.61
C GLN A 330 -8.16 8.51 -10.33
N GLN A 331 -8.11 8.44 -11.67
CA GLN A 331 -9.11 7.70 -12.45
C GLN A 331 -9.06 6.20 -12.19
N ILE A 332 -7.87 5.61 -12.01
CA ILE A 332 -7.70 4.20 -11.63
C ILE A 332 -8.33 3.97 -10.26
N LEU A 333 -8.00 4.79 -9.27
CA LEU A 333 -8.56 4.69 -7.92
C LEU A 333 -10.10 4.81 -7.93
N TYR A 334 -10.62 5.80 -8.64
CA TYR A 334 -12.06 6.02 -8.79
C TYR A 334 -12.75 4.79 -9.40
N ASN A 335 -12.23 4.26 -10.51
CA ASN A 335 -12.84 3.14 -11.21
C ASN A 335 -12.92 1.89 -10.35
N HIS A 336 -11.83 1.57 -9.64
CA HIS A 336 -11.79 0.41 -8.77
C HIS A 336 -12.76 0.55 -7.59
N LEU A 337 -12.85 1.73 -6.96
CA LEU A 337 -13.80 1.96 -5.86
C LEU A 337 -15.26 1.97 -6.32
N LYS A 338 -15.58 2.66 -7.41
CA LYS A 338 -16.94 2.80 -7.95
C LYS A 338 -17.52 1.48 -8.44
N LEU A 339 -16.68 0.64 -9.06
CA LEU A 339 -17.04 -0.70 -9.57
C LEU A 339 -16.62 -1.82 -8.62
N GLY A 340 -16.18 -1.46 -7.41
CA GLY A 340 -15.66 -2.36 -6.40
C GLY A 340 -16.77 -2.99 -5.56
N LYS A 341 -16.35 -3.66 -4.48
CA LYS A 341 -17.26 -4.32 -3.53
C LYS A 341 -17.45 -3.53 -2.23
N GLN A 342 -16.86 -2.33 -2.14
CA GLN A 342 -16.96 -1.49 -0.96
C GLN A 342 -18.36 -0.95 -0.75
N THR A 343 -18.74 -0.79 0.51
CA THR A 343 -20.05 -0.22 0.86
C THR A 343 -20.09 1.28 0.60
N THR A 344 -21.29 1.84 0.51
CA THR A 344 -21.48 3.29 0.34
C THR A 344 -20.95 4.07 1.54
N GLU A 345 -21.06 3.51 2.75
CA GLU A 345 -20.52 4.10 3.98
C GLU A 345 -18.98 4.20 3.90
N PHE A 346 -18.30 3.14 3.45
CA PHE A 346 -16.85 3.16 3.28
C PHE A 346 -16.42 4.18 2.23
N ARG A 347 -17.09 4.21 1.06
CA ARG A 347 -16.81 5.16 -0.02
C ARG A 347 -16.97 6.61 0.43
N THR A 348 -18.00 6.89 1.23
CA THR A 348 -18.24 8.22 1.82
C THR A 348 -17.13 8.60 2.82
N ALA A 349 -16.73 7.65 3.67
CA ALA A 349 -15.71 7.90 4.69
C ALA A 349 -14.30 8.08 4.11
N ILE A 350 -13.94 7.37 3.04
CA ILE A 350 -12.63 7.46 2.40
C ILE A 350 -12.49 8.64 1.44
N GLN A 351 -13.61 9.19 0.92
CA GLN A 351 -13.63 10.27 -0.07
C GLN A 351 -12.67 11.43 0.23
N PRO A 352 -12.57 11.98 1.46
CA PRO A 352 -11.66 13.09 1.78
C PRO A 352 -10.16 12.75 1.68
N HIS A 353 -9.82 11.47 1.52
CA HIS A 353 -8.45 10.96 1.49
C HIS A 353 -8.02 10.45 0.11
N LEU A 354 -8.93 10.37 -0.87
CA LEU A 354 -8.64 9.74 -2.17
C LEU A 354 -7.61 10.51 -3.00
N GLU A 355 -7.62 11.84 -2.94
CA GLU A 355 -6.60 12.67 -3.61
C GLU A 355 -5.21 12.40 -3.03
N TYR A 356 -5.10 12.41 -1.70
CA TYR A 356 -3.85 12.08 -1.00
C TYR A 356 -3.33 10.68 -1.36
N MET A 357 -4.23 9.68 -1.46
CA MET A 357 -3.84 8.33 -1.84
C MET A 357 -3.37 8.24 -3.29
N ALA A 358 -4.03 8.94 -4.22
CA ALA A 358 -3.68 8.94 -5.63
C ALA A 358 -2.36 9.70 -5.90
N GLU A 359 -2.10 10.78 -5.17
CA GLU A 359 -0.86 11.56 -5.25
C GLU A 359 0.34 10.85 -4.60
N HIS A 360 0.09 9.76 -3.85
CA HIS A 360 1.16 9.05 -3.17
C HIS A 360 2.21 8.55 -4.19
N PRO A 361 3.52 8.82 -3.99
CA PRO A 361 4.56 8.46 -4.97
C PRO A 361 4.61 6.97 -5.32
N ARG A 362 4.21 6.12 -4.36
CA ARG A 362 4.19 4.65 -4.48
C ARG A 362 2.85 4.06 -4.90
N PHE A 363 1.87 4.88 -5.28
CA PHE A 363 0.57 4.41 -5.76
C PHE A 363 0.73 3.59 -7.04
N ILE A 364 0.11 2.40 -7.05
CA ILE A 364 0.05 1.52 -8.22
C ILE A 364 -1.39 1.02 -8.41
N PRO A 365 -1.76 0.52 -9.61
CA PRO A 365 -3.12 0.00 -9.85
C PRO A 365 -3.56 -1.07 -8.84
N GLU A 366 -2.64 -1.89 -8.34
CA GLU A 366 -2.95 -2.91 -7.32
C GLU A 366 -3.39 -2.30 -5.99
N THR A 367 -2.90 -1.11 -5.62
CA THR A 367 -3.37 -0.37 -4.44
C THR A 367 -4.85 -0.04 -4.57
N ALA A 368 -5.27 0.42 -5.75
CA ALA A 368 -6.66 0.71 -6.07
C ALA A 368 -7.54 -0.56 -6.02
N ARG A 369 -7.03 -1.70 -6.51
CA ARG A 369 -7.71 -3.00 -6.40
C ARG A 369 -7.92 -3.40 -4.94
N ARG A 370 -6.88 -3.32 -4.11
CA ARG A 370 -6.92 -3.73 -2.70
C ARG A 370 -7.85 -2.85 -1.88
N ILE A 371 -7.77 -1.53 -2.02
CA ILE A 371 -8.64 -0.61 -1.26
C ILE A 371 -10.12 -0.76 -1.64
N ALA A 372 -10.41 -1.24 -2.85
CA ALA A 372 -11.77 -1.48 -3.34
C ALA A 372 -12.37 -2.85 -2.93
N ASP A 373 -11.63 -3.68 -2.21
CA ASP A 373 -12.12 -4.96 -1.69
C ASP A 373 -12.18 -4.94 -0.15
N PRO A 374 -13.37 -5.19 0.45
CA PRO A 374 -13.54 -5.27 1.90
C PRO A 374 -12.53 -6.19 2.60
N PHE A 375 -12.10 -7.28 1.93
CA PHE A 375 -11.13 -8.24 2.50
C PHE A 375 -9.84 -7.56 3.00
N PHE A 376 -9.32 -6.57 2.27
CA PHE A 376 -8.07 -5.88 2.64
C PHE A 376 -8.29 -4.67 3.56
N THR A 377 -9.53 -4.29 3.85
CA THR A 377 -9.85 -3.05 4.57
C THR A 377 -10.53 -3.26 5.93
N ASN A 378 -10.77 -4.51 6.33
CA ASN A 378 -11.47 -4.86 7.58
C ASN A 378 -10.89 -4.21 8.86
N ASN A 379 -9.58 -3.96 8.92
CA ASN A 379 -8.91 -3.34 10.08
C ASN A 379 -8.23 -2.01 9.73
N LEU A 380 -8.61 -1.39 8.61
CA LEU A 380 -7.97 -0.17 8.12
C LEU A 380 -8.60 1.07 8.75
N TYR A 381 -7.84 1.75 9.61
CA TYR A 381 -8.23 3.07 10.11
C TYR A 381 -8.08 4.12 9.01
N LEU A 382 -9.16 4.85 8.73
CA LEU A 382 -9.16 5.90 7.71
C LEU A 382 -8.50 7.17 8.26
N SER A 383 -7.20 7.27 8.04
CA SER A 383 -6.37 8.44 8.34
C SER A 383 -5.23 8.51 7.35
N ARG A 384 -4.66 9.71 7.10
CA ARG A 384 -3.55 9.87 6.15
C ARG A 384 -2.37 8.95 6.48
N TYR A 385 -2.01 8.83 7.76
CA TYR A 385 -0.93 7.94 8.21
C TYR A 385 -1.18 6.47 7.86
N HIS A 386 -2.32 5.91 8.26
CA HIS A 386 -2.65 4.50 8.01
C HIS A 386 -2.90 4.20 6.54
N LEU A 387 -3.44 5.16 5.77
CA LEU A 387 -3.60 5.02 4.33
C LEU A 387 -2.26 5.09 3.60
N GLY A 388 -1.34 5.96 4.03
CA GLY A 388 0.05 5.95 3.56
C GLY A 388 0.70 4.59 3.79
N GLU A 389 0.66 4.10 5.03
CA GLU A 389 1.12 2.74 5.38
C GLU A 389 0.46 1.66 4.52
N PHE A 390 -0.83 1.78 4.18
CA PHE A 390 -1.52 0.82 3.31
C PHE A 390 -0.99 0.84 1.87
N VAL A 391 -0.68 2.02 1.32
CA VAL A 391 -0.06 2.15 -0.01
C VAL A 391 1.38 1.59 0.01
N GLU A 392 2.09 1.79 1.11
CA GLU A 392 3.47 1.35 1.30
C GLU A 392 3.62 -0.15 1.56
N LYS A 393 2.69 -0.74 2.33
CA LYS A 393 2.67 -2.16 2.65
C LYS A 393 2.26 -2.98 1.43
N ARG A 394 3.27 -3.31 0.63
CA ARG A 394 3.25 -4.24 -0.51
C ARG A 394 3.54 -5.69 -0.10
N GLU A 395 3.53 -5.98 1.20
CA GLU A 395 4.08 -7.21 1.78
C GLU A 395 3.56 -8.48 1.11
N GLN A 396 2.25 -8.65 0.92
CA GLN A 396 1.71 -9.90 0.39
C GLN A 396 2.10 -10.19 -1.07
N LEU A 397 2.07 -9.17 -1.94
CA LEU A 397 2.52 -9.31 -3.33
C LEU A 397 4.03 -9.54 -3.40
N LEU A 398 4.81 -8.80 -2.61
CA LEU A 398 6.26 -8.98 -2.55
C LEU A 398 6.62 -10.36 -2.00
N LEU A 399 5.90 -10.86 -1.00
CA LEU A 399 6.06 -12.22 -0.48
C LEU A 399 5.81 -13.27 -1.56
N GLU A 400 4.73 -13.16 -2.33
CA GLU A 400 4.44 -14.06 -3.44
C GLU A 400 5.55 -14.03 -4.52
N VAL A 401 6.01 -12.82 -4.89
CA VAL A 401 7.12 -12.66 -5.85
C VAL A 401 8.38 -13.32 -5.32
N ILE A 402 8.80 -13.00 -4.08
CA ILE A 402 10.02 -13.54 -3.47
C ILE A 402 9.93 -15.05 -3.29
N GLN A 403 8.79 -15.60 -2.88
CA GLN A 403 8.58 -17.04 -2.78
C GLN A 403 8.69 -17.74 -4.13
N GLY A 404 8.24 -17.08 -5.21
CA GLY A 404 8.30 -17.58 -6.58
C GLY A 404 9.67 -17.46 -7.27
N LEU A 405 10.65 -16.78 -6.67
CA LEU A 405 12.01 -16.68 -7.20
C LEU A 405 12.76 -18.02 -7.13
N ASP A 406 13.71 -18.20 -8.05
CA ASP A 406 14.65 -19.32 -8.04
C ASP A 406 15.65 -19.22 -6.86
N ALA A 407 16.34 -20.32 -6.60
CA ALA A 407 17.32 -20.46 -5.51
C ALA A 407 18.40 -19.36 -5.55
N SER A 408 18.92 -19.07 -6.74
CA SER A 408 20.03 -18.11 -6.91
C SER A 408 19.59 -16.67 -6.71
N SER A 409 18.38 -16.31 -7.19
CA SER A 409 17.77 -15.01 -6.87
C SER A 409 17.52 -14.84 -5.38
N LYS A 410 17.03 -15.88 -4.68
CA LYS A 410 16.85 -15.83 -3.21
C LYS A 410 18.18 -15.71 -2.47
N ALA A 411 19.23 -16.38 -2.93
CA ALA A 411 20.57 -16.28 -2.36
C ALA A 411 21.19 -14.88 -2.56
N ALA A 412 21.02 -14.29 -3.74
CA ALA A 412 21.43 -12.91 -4.03
C ALA A 412 20.76 -11.88 -3.10
N LEU A 413 19.43 -11.96 -2.91
CA LEU A 413 18.72 -11.12 -1.95
C LEU A 413 19.21 -11.37 -0.50
N GLY A 414 19.58 -12.62 -0.18
CA GLY A 414 20.17 -13.01 1.10
C GLY A 414 21.48 -12.30 1.40
N LEU A 415 22.36 -12.15 0.41
CA LEU A 415 23.63 -11.42 0.57
C LEU A 415 23.40 -9.93 0.88
N ILE A 416 22.50 -9.27 0.13
CA ILE A 416 22.12 -7.87 0.40
C ILE A 416 21.52 -7.76 1.81
N TYR A 417 20.65 -8.69 2.18
CA TYR A 417 19.99 -8.73 3.49
C TYR A 417 21.01 -8.86 4.63
N MET A 418 21.95 -9.80 4.53
CA MET A 418 22.99 -10.04 5.54
C MET A 418 23.94 -8.85 5.70
N ARG A 419 24.17 -8.10 4.61
CA ARG A 419 24.95 -6.85 4.61
C ARG A 419 24.13 -5.60 4.93
N LYS A 420 22.91 -5.74 5.45
CA LYS A 420 22.03 -4.62 5.84
C LYS A 420 21.82 -3.61 4.70
N ASP A 421 21.42 -4.11 3.54
CA ASP A 421 21.11 -3.29 2.36
C ASP A 421 22.34 -2.58 1.76
N HIS A 422 23.53 -3.17 1.93
CA HIS A 422 24.77 -2.59 1.43
C HIS A 422 25.81 -3.66 1.05
N LEU A 423 25.60 -4.32 -0.08
CA LEU A 423 26.51 -5.35 -0.59
C LEU A 423 27.52 -4.75 -1.58
N GLU A 424 28.79 -4.68 -1.18
CA GLU A 424 29.89 -4.17 -2.01
C GLU A 424 30.12 -5.01 -3.27
N SER A 425 30.49 -4.34 -4.37
CA SER A 425 30.92 -4.94 -5.64
C SER A 425 32.37 -4.54 -5.93
N PRO A 426 33.27 -5.45 -6.32
CA PRO A 426 33.08 -6.89 -6.49
C PRO A 426 32.78 -7.60 -5.16
N ILE A 427 31.90 -8.61 -5.22
CA ILE A 427 31.41 -9.29 -4.03
C ILE A 427 32.50 -10.20 -3.45
N MET A 428 32.94 -9.87 -2.23
CA MET A 428 33.84 -10.68 -1.42
C MET A 428 33.07 -11.26 -0.23
N LEU A 429 32.86 -12.58 -0.24
CA LEU A 429 32.08 -13.28 0.79
C LEU A 429 32.78 -13.24 2.16
N GLN A 430 31.99 -13.03 3.20
CA GLN A 430 32.35 -13.18 4.61
C GLN A 430 31.92 -14.55 5.15
N ASN A 431 32.53 -14.99 6.26
CA ASN A 431 32.45 -16.36 6.79
C ASN A 431 31.04 -16.99 6.80
N SER A 432 30.02 -16.27 7.25
CA SER A 432 28.65 -16.81 7.34
C SER A 432 27.89 -16.82 6.00
N GLU A 433 28.37 -16.09 5.01
CA GLU A 433 27.68 -15.87 3.72
C GLU A 433 27.82 -17.07 2.78
N GLU A 434 28.97 -17.75 2.81
CA GLU A 434 29.18 -18.96 2.00
C GLU A 434 28.20 -20.08 2.39
N SER A 435 28.06 -20.35 3.70
CA SER A 435 27.07 -21.32 4.19
C SER A 435 25.63 -20.85 3.94
N ALA A 436 25.36 -19.54 3.96
CA ALA A 436 24.03 -19.01 3.67
C ALA A 436 23.62 -19.25 2.21
N ILE A 437 24.53 -18.99 1.26
CA ILE A 437 24.32 -19.25 -0.17
C ILE A 437 24.09 -20.75 -0.42
N GLU A 438 24.92 -21.61 0.19
CA GLU A 438 24.81 -23.06 0.02
C GLU A 438 23.47 -23.60 0.55
N ARG A 439 23.01 -23.12 1.72
CA ARG A 439 21.69 -23.47 2.27
C ARG A 439 20.53 -23.03 1.40
N LEU A 440 20.69 -21.94 0.67
CA LEU A 440 19.72 -21.45 -0.31
C LEU A 440 19.83 -22.17 -1.66
N GLY A 441 20.80 -23.08 -1.82
CA GLY A 441 20.97 -23.93 -3.01
C GLY A 441 21.59 -23.21 -4.20
N SER A 442 22.54 -22.31 -3.96
CA SER A 442 23.20 -21.52 -5.01
C SER A 442 24.72 -21.44 -4.82
N THR A 443 25.39 -20.66 -5.66
CA THR A 443 26.83 -20.33 -5.63
C THR A 443 27.04 -18.83 -5.83
N LEU A 444 28.23 -18.32 -5.49
CA LEU A 444 28.56 -16.90 -5.71
C LEU A 444 28.38 -16.47 -7.18
N GLY A 445 28.81 -17.31 -8.13
CA GLY A 445 28.71 -17.01 -9.55
C GLY A 445 27.25 -16.90 -10.02
N GLU A 446 26.38 -17.77 -9.53
CA GLU A 446 24.94 -17.70 -9.83
C GLU A 446 24.25 -16.51 -9.13
N CYS A 447 24.68 -16.15 -7.92
CA CYS A 447 24.19 -14.95 -7.23
C CYS A 447 24.53 -13.68 -8.01
N ILE A 448 25.75 -13.56 -8.55
CA ILE A 448 26.15 -12.40 -9.37
C ILE A 448 25.26 -12.29 -10.61
N GLN A 449 25.04 -13.39 -11.33
CA GLN A 449 24.13 -13.40 -12.49
C GLN A 449 22.69 -13.03 -12.11
N ALA A 450 22.23 -13.48 -10.94
CA ALA A 450 20.91 -13.16 -10.44
C ALA A 450 20.78 -11.67 -10.06
N LEU A 451 21.78 -11.07 -9.43
CA LEU A 451 21.80 -9.62 -9.13
C LEU A 451 21.65 -8.78 -10.40
N ASP A 452 22.38 -9.12 -11.46
CA ASP A 452 22.27 -8.45 -12.75
C ASP A 452 20.86 -8.58 -13.34
N ALA A 453 20.25 -9.76 -13.27
CA ALA A 453 18.89 -9.98 -13.75
C ALA A 453 17.83 -9.21 -12.94
N LEU A 454 18.03 -9.13 -11.62
CA LEU A 454 17.13 -8.45 -10.68
C LEU A 454 17.30 -6.92 -10.69
N ASN A 455 18.40 -6.40 -11.27
CA ASN A 455 18.70 -4.97 -11.29
C ASN A 455 17.59 -4.14 -11.95
N GLY A 456 17.21 -3.04 -11.31
CA GLY A 456 16.12 -2.17 -11.71
C GLY A 456 14.73 -2.68 -11.33
N SER A 457 14.58 -3.91 -10.82
CA SER A 457 13.30 -4.48 -10.38
C SER A 457 13.23 -4.68 -8.86
N LEU A 458 14.02 -5.61 -8.31
CA LEU A 458 14.07 -5.90 -6.87
C LEU A 458 15.32 -5.32 -6.20
N VAL A 459 16.40 -5.16 -6.96
CA VAL A 459 17.67 -4.59 -6.50
C VAL A 459 18.10 -3.45 -7.41
N THR A 460 18.99 -2.61 -6.91
CA THR A 460 19.61 -1.51 -7.66
C THR A 460 21.11 -1.55 -7.43
N TYR A 461 21.85 -1.37 -8.52
CA TYR A 461 23.29 -1.12 -8.50
C TYR A 461 23.55 0.40 -8.50
N MET A 462 24.34 0.90 -7.55
CA MET A 462 24.64 2.32 -7.43
C MET A 462 26.01 2.58 -6.81
N ASP A 463 26.62 3.73 -7.13
CA ASP A 463 27.84 4.19 -6.46
C ASP A 463 27.51 4.96 -5.18
N VAL A 464 28.10 4.52 -4.06
CA VAL A 464 27.99 5.18 -2.75
C VAL A 464 29.41 5.40 -2.23
N ASP A 465 29.79 6.65 -1.98
CA ASP A 465 31.11 7.02 -1.47
C ASP A 465 32.28 6.41 -2.29
N ASP A 466 32.21 6.52 -3.63
CA ASP A 466 33.16 5.95 -4.59
C ASP A 466 33.31 4.41 -4.55
N GLN A 467 32.33 3.72 -3.96
CA GLN A 467 32.24 2.26 -3.99
C GLN A 467 30.93 1.80 -4.64
N PRO A 468 30.99 0.93 -5.65
CA PRO A 468 29.80 0.39 -6.26
C PRO A 468 29.16 -0.66 -5.33
N VAL A 469 27.87 -0.50 -5.06
CA VAL A 469 27.12 -1.37 -4.15
C VAL A 469 25.78 -1.81 -4.72
N TRP A 470 25.36 -3.01 -4.32
CA TRP A 470 24.02 -3.54 -4.52
C TRP A 470 23.16 -3.25 -3.30
N ARG A 471 21.97 -2.72 -3.55
CA ARG A 471 20.92 -2.47 -2.55
C ARG A 471 19.60 -3.02 -3.01
N PHE A 472 18.66 -3.26 -2.10
CA PHE A 472 17.26 -3.40 -2.44
C PHE A 472 16.79 -2.11 -3.12
N LYS A 473 15.99 -2.24 -4.17
CA LYS A 473 15.34 -1.10 -4.80
C LYS A 473 14.44 -0.36 -3.79
N HIS A 474 13.96 -1.07 -2.77
CA HIS A 474 13.10 -0.54 -1.72
C HIS A 474 13.24 -1.30 -0.38
N PRO A 475 13.22 -0.64 0.79
CA PRO A 475 13.33 -1.30 2.10
C PRO A 475 12.30 -2.41 2.35
N THR A 476 11.06 -2.26 1.88
CA THR A 476 10.01 -3.28 2.05
C THR A 476 10.31 -4.60 1.35
N ILE A 477 11.24 -4.62 0.39
CA ILE A 477 11.71 -5.87 -0.24
C ILE A 477 12.54 -6.65 0.78
N GLY A 478 13.41 -5.97 1.52
CA GLY A 478 14.14 -6.54 2.65
C GLY A 478 13.21 -7.07 3.74
N ASP A 479 12.15 -6.31 4.09
CA ASP A 479 11.15 -6.75 5.08
C ASP A 479 10.36 -7.98 4.60
N ALA A 480 9.90 -7.98 3.35
CA ALA A 480 9.21 -9.13 2.76
C ALA A 480 10.14 -10.35 2.68
N TYR A 481 11.41 -10.15 2.32
CA TYR A 481 12.41 -11.21 2.29
C TYR A 481 12.64 -11.77 3.70
N ALA A 482 12.78 -10.91 4.72
CA ALA A 482 12.90 -11.32 6.12
C ALA A 482 11.74 -12.21 6.57
N ALA A 483 10.51 -11.83 6.21
CA ALA A 483 9.32 -12.62 6.50
C ALA A 483 9.35 -14.00 5.82
N THR A 484 9.93 -14.14 4.62
CA THR A 484 10.11 -15.48 4.00
C THR A 484 11.13 -16.36 4.75
N LEU A 485 12.16 -15.76 5.34
CA LEU A 485 13.19 -16.48 6.11
C LEU A 485 12.69 -16.91 7.50
N ALA A 486 11.89 -16.04 8.14
CA ALA A 486 11.40 -16.19 9.51
C ALA A 486 10.63 -17.50 9.76
N PHE A 487 9.95 -18.04 8.74
CA PHE A 487 9.16 -19.26 8.85
C PHE A 487 9.90 -20.53 8.40
N ASN A 488 11.16 -20.42 7.96
CA ASN A 488 11.98 -21.57 7.58
C ASN A 488 13.10 -21.81 8.62
N PRO A 489 13.03 -22.88 9.43
CA PRO A 489 14.02 -23.19 10.46
C PRO A 489 15.47 -23.22 9.96
N ASP A 490 15.70 -23.71 8.74
CA ASP A 490 17.04 -23.87 8.18
C ASP A 490 17.66 -22.53 7.70
N LEU A 491 16.80 -21.53 7.48
CA LEU A 491 17.17 -20.18 7.03
C LEU A 491 17.17 -19.14 8.17
N LEU A 492 16.79 -19.53 9.40
CA LEU A 492 16.77 -18.63 10.55
C LEU A 492 18.13 -17.97 10.82
N GLY A 493 19.24 -18.65 10.50
CA GLY A 493 20.58 -18.05 10.61
C GLY A 493 20.75 -16.81 9.73
N ILE A 494 20.19 -16.81 8.52
CA ILE A 494 20.20 -15.68 7.58
C ILE A 494 19.30 -14.56 8.13
N PHE A 495 18.12 -14.92 8.64
CA PHE A 495 17.19 -13.99 9.27
C PHE A 495 17.83 -13.24 10.45
N LEU A 496 18.50 -13.96 11.35
CA LEU A 496 19.16 -13.36 12.52
C LEU A 496 20.33 -12.43 12.13
N SER A 497 21.07 -12.77 11.08
CA SER A 497 22.22 -11.97 10.63
C SER A 497 21.79 -10.63 10.00
N GLY A 498 20.77 -10.64 9.13
CA GLY A 498 20.36 -9.43 8.42
C GLY A 498 19.38 -8.51 9.17
N SER A 499 18.51 -9.06 10.04
CA SER A 499 17.51 -8.26 10.76
C SER A 499 18.16 -7.30 11.76
N SER A 500 17.68 -6.06 11.89
CA SER A 500 18.14 -5.16 12.96
C SER A 500 17.89 -5.78 14.34
N THR A 501 18.78 -5.54 15.32
CA THR A 501 18.60 -6.15 16.65
C THR A 501 17.28 -5.72 17.27
N GLU A 502 16.88 -4.45 17.12
CA GLU A 502 15.60 -3.95 17.60
C GLU A 502 14.40 -4.70 16.99
N ASN A 503 14.41 -4.96 15.68
CA ASN A 503 13.37 -5.77 15.03
C ASN A 503 13.36 -7.20 15.57
N LEU A 504 14.54 -7.81 15.78
CA LEU A 504 14.63 -9.15 16.36
C LEU A 504 13.96 -9.22 17.74
N LEU A 505 14.26 -8.27 18.65
CA LEU A 505 13.67 -8.26 20.00
C LEU A 505 12.14 -8.14 19.98
N SER A 506 11.58 -7.56 18.92
CA SER A 506 10.14 -7.43 18.73
C SER A 506 9.46 -8.66 18.09
N GLN A 507 10.20 -9.49 17.35
CA GLN A 507 9.64 -10.56 16.51
C GLN A 507 10.00 -11.98 17.00
N VAL A 508 11.11 -12.15 17.71
CA VAL A 508 11.61 -13.48 18.08
C VAL A 508 11.34 -13.85 19.53
N THR A 509 11.38 -15.15 19.81
CA THR A 509 11.59 -15.68 21.15
C THR A 509 12.79 -16.60 21.18
N CYS A 510 13.54 -16.61 22.27
CA CYS A 510 14.63 -17.57 22.47
C CYS A 510 14.08 -18.81 23.16
N GLY A 511 13.75 -19.83 22.38
CA GLY A 511 13.02 -21.01 22.86
C GLY A 511 11.51 -20.81 22.94
N LYS A 512 10.80 -21.85 23.40
CA LYS A 512 9.33 -21.87 23.50
C LYS A 512 8.89 -21.19 24.80
N VAL A 513 8.28 -20.01 24.69
CA VAL A 513 7.85 -19.18 25.84
C VAL A 513 6.35 -18.82 25.83
N GLY A 514 5.59 -19.34 24.86
CA GLY A 514 4.14 -19.15 24.78
C GLY A 514 3.68 -17.83 24.14
N VAL A 515 4.58 -17.06 23.52
CA VAL A 515 4.21 -15.86 22.76
C VAL A 515 3.69 -16.29 21.38
N GLU A 516 2.45 -15.92 21.08
CA GLU A 516 1.83 -16.21 19.78
C GLU A 516 2.49 -15.41 18.65
N LYS A 517 2.57 -16.01 17.45
CA LYS A 517 3.10 -15.40 16.21
C LYS A 517 4.56 -14.96 16.25
N ALA A 518 5.32 -15.32 17.30
CA ALA A 518 6.75 -15.05 17.36
C ALA A 518 7.58 -16.15 16.69
N VAL A 519 8.70 -15.75 16.10
CA VAL A 519 9.69 -16.66 15.50
C VAL A 519 10.50 -17.31 16.61
N ILE A 520 10.45 -18.64 16.70
CA ILE A 520 11.13 -19.38 17.77
C ILE A 520 12.57 -19.65 17.36
N VAL A 521 13.52 -18.99 18.01
CA VAL A 521 14.95 -19.25 17.85
C VAL A 521 15.29 -20.56 18.58
N PRO A 522 15.80 -21.59 17.87
CA PRO A 522 16.19 -22.85 18.48
C PRO A 522 17.51 -22.72 19.25
N ARG A 523 17.77 -23.67 20.17
CA ARG A 523 18.97 -23.69 21.01
C ARG A 523 20.28 -23.66 20.22
N SER A 524 20.32 -24.26 19.03
CA SER A 524 21.47 -24.25 18.12
C SER A 524 21.85 -22.84 17.63
N LEU A 525 20.90 -21.90 17.62
CA LEU A 525 21.11 -20.52 17.17
C LEU A 525 21.23 -19.52 18.33
N PHE A 526 21.21 -19.99 19.59
CA PHE A 526 21.42 -19.12 20.75
C PHE A 526 22.75 -18.36 20.69
N PRO A 527 23.90 -18.97 20.32
CA PRO A 527 25.16 -18.23 20.21
C PRO A 527 25.07 -17.04 19.24
N ALA A 528 24.45 -17.23 18.07
CA ALA A 528 24.26 -16.17 17.10
C ALA A 528 23.39 -15.04 17.66
N MET A 529 22.29 -15.38 18.35
CA MET A 529 21.43 -14.37 18.99
C MET A 529 22.18 -13.61 20.09
N MET A 530 22.98 -14.28 20.92
CA MET A 530 23.75 -13.62 21.98
C MET A 530 24.75 -12.60 21.45
N GLU A 531 25.44 -12.91 20.34
CA GLU A 531 26.33 -11.94 19.68
C GLU A 531 25.57 -10.70 19.19
N ARG A 532 24.34 -10.87 18.68
CA ARG A 532 23.47 -9.73 18.32
C ARG A 532 23.10 -8.87 19.52
N LEU A 533 22.81 -9.51 20.66
CA LEU A 533 22.45 -8.81 21.89
C LEU A 533 23.63 -8.04 22.49
N LYS A 534 24.85 -8.60 22.45
CA LYS A 534 26.06 -7.92 22.94
C LYS A 534 26.36 -6.63 22.18
N GLY A 535 26.14 -6.63 20.86
CA GLY A 535 26.33 -5.45 20.03
C GLY A 535 25.24 -4.38 20.16
N PHE A 536 24.19 -4.62 20.96
CA PHE A 536 23.06 -3.70 21.07
C PHE A 536 23.21 -2.72 22.23
N SER A 537 23.80 -1.56 21.92
CA SER A 537 24.08 -0.49 22.89
C SER A 537 23.31 0.82 22.63
N ALA A 538 22.66 0.96 21.48
CA ALA A 538 21.97 2.17 21.04
C ALA A 538 20.70 1.82 20.25
N SER A 539 19.59 2.50 20.55
CA SER A 539 18.31 2.41 19.82
C SER A 539 18.17 3.59 18.87
N ASN A 540 17.65 3.33 17.68
CA ASN A 540 17.44 4.35 16.66
C ASN A 540 16.18 5.20 16.92
N GLN A 541 15.39 4.86 17.94
CA GLN A 541 14.17 5.60 18.31
C GLN A 541 14.48 6.97 18.91
N TYR A 542 15.66 7.12 19.51
CA TYR A 542 16.06 8.34 20.21
C TYR A 542 17.29 8.95 19.55
N LYS A 543 17.21 10.24 19.21
CA LYS A 543 18.32 10.99 18.60
C LYS A 543 19.40 11.39 19.59
N VAL A 544 19.09 11.38 20.90
CA VAL A 544 20.01 11.77 21.97
C VAL A 544 20.72 10.55 22.51
N GLU A 545 22.05 10.59 22.56
CA GLU A 545 22.94 9.48 22.96
C GLU A 545 22.47 8.76 24.24
N TRP A 546 22.25 9.52 25.31
CA TRP A 546 21.83 8.97 26.61
C TRP A 546 20.47 8.25 26.52
N MET A 547 19.50 8.83 25.79
CA MET A 547 18.17 8.24 25.60
C MET A 547 18.23 7.02 24.68
N SER A 548 19.14 7.03 23.70
CA SER A 548 19.38 5.90 22.80
C SER A 548 19.93 4.69 23.56
N SER A 549 20.93 4.89 24.41
CA SER A 549 21.45 3.83 25.29
C SER A 549 20.44 3.38 26.33
N TRP A 550 19.68 4.32 26.91
CA TRP A 550 18.60 4.00 27.84
C TRP A 550 17.52 3.13 27.15
N GLY A 551 17.07 3.53 25.96
CA GLY A 551 16.07 2.81 25.18
C GLY A 551 16.54 1.42 24.73
N ALA A 552 17.79 1.28 24.27
CA ALA A 552 18.36 -0.02 23.92
C ALA A 552 18.38 -0.97 25.13
N ARG A 553 18.85 -0.49 26.28
CA ARG A 553 18.86 -1.27 27.52
C ARG A 553 17.44 -1.67 27.94
N TRP A 554 16.51 -0.73 27.87
CA TRP A 554 15.12 -0.97 28.26
C TRP A 554 14.47 -2.07 27.41
N THR A 555 14.64 -2.00 26.08
CA THR A 555 14.17 -3.02 25.14
C THR A 555 14.85 -4.37 25.36
N LEU A 556 16.16 -4.39 25.63
CA LEU A 556 16.91 -5.61 25.93
C LEU A 556 16.37 -6.31 27.19
N TYR A 557 16.16 -5.58 28.29
CA TYR A 557 15.74 -6.20 29.55
C TYR A 557 14.30 -6.72 29.47
N ARG A 558 13.41 -5.99 28.80
CA ARG A 558 12.06 -6.47 28.48
C ARG A 558 12.08 -7.74 27.64
N PHE A 559 12.99 -7.83 26.67
CA PHE A 559 13.16 -9.04 25.87
C PHE A 559 13.63 -10.22 26.72
N LEU A 560 14.64 -10.03 27.56
CA LEU A 560 15.16 -11.08 28.46
C LEU A 560 14.07 -11.58 29.43
N ALA A 561 13.27 -10.66 30.00
CA ALA A 561 12.21 -11.03 30.94
C ALA A 561 11.06 -11.80 30.24
N ASN A 562 10.60 -11.30 29.08
CA ASN A 562 9.33 -11.74 28.52
C ASN A 562 9.45 -12.72 27.34
N ARG A 563 10.63 -12.84 26.72
CA ARG A 563 10.80 -13.59 25.45
C ARG A 563 11.91 -14.64 25.45
N CYS A 564 12.56 -14.87 26.58
CA CYS A 564 13.64 -15.85 26.70
C CYS A 564 13.24 -17.03 27.59
N SER A 565 13.63 -18.24 27.16
CA SER A 565 13.49 -19.45 27.97
C SER A 565 14.56 -19.52 29.07
N LYS A 566 14.34 -20.40 30.06
CA LYS A 566 15.30 -20.68 31.13
C LYS A 566 16.69 -21.04 30.58
N ASP A 567 16.76 -21.90 29.58
CA ASP A 567 18.03 -22.34 28.98
C ASP A 567 18.79 -21.17 28.33
N PHE A 568 18.09 -20.29 27.63
CA PHE A 568 18.71 -19.11 27.01
C PHE A 568 19.24 -18.15 28.07
N LEU A 569 18.43 -17.84 29.10
CA LEU A 569 18.82 -16.94 30.19
C LEU A 569 20.03 -17.47 30.95
N ALA A 570 20.08 -18.78 31.22
CA ALA A 570 21.23 -19.41 31.87
C ALA A 570 22.51 -19.24 31.05
N MET A 571 22.44 -19.44 29.72
CA MET A 571 23.59 -19.23 28.82
C MET A 571 23.98 -17.75 28.71
N TYR A 572 23.00 -16.85 28.67
CA TYR A 572 23.23 -15.42 28.55
C TYR A 572 23.92 -14.85 29.80
N LEU A 573 23.46 -15.23 31.00
CA LEU A 573 24.05 -14.80 32.27
C LEU A 573 25.51 -15.24 32.46
N GLN A 574 25.92 -16.37 31.85
CA GLN A 574 27.32 -16.79 31.85
C GLN A 574 28.24 -15.81 31.09
N GLN A 575 27.70 -15.10 30.09
CA GLN A 575 28.45 -14.16 29.26
C GLN A 575 28.31 -12.71 29.72
N SER A 576 27.21 -12.37 30.39
CA SER A 576 26.88 -11.00 30.85
C SER A 576 26.44 -11.00 32.32
N PRO A 577 27.35 -11.29 33.28
CA PRO A 577 27.02 -11.34 34.70
C PRO A 577 26.72 -9.96 35.30
N ASP A 578 27.11 -8.88 34.63
CA ASP A 578 26.90 -7.49 35.02
C ASP A 578 25.42 -7.13 35.16
N ILE A 579 24.53 -7.80 34.41
CA ILE A 579 23.08 -7.62 34.53
C ILE A 579 22.59 -7.92 35.94
N LEU A 580 23.17 -8.91 36.62
CA LEU A 580 22.77 -9.28 37.98
C LEU A 580 22.98 -8.15 38.98
N GLN A 581 23.97 -7.27 38.77
CA GLN A 581 24.18 -6.12 39.64
C GLN A 581 23.08 -5.07 39.52
N ARG A 582 22.53 -4.90 38.32
CA ARG A 582 21.43 -3.95 38.06
C ARG A 582 20.09 -4.52 38.48
N VAL A 583 19.88 -5.81 38.23
CA VAL A 583 18.71 -6.54 38.75
C VAL A 583 18.72 -6.55 40.28
N ALA A 584 19.87 -6.64 40.94
CA ALA A 584 19.97 -6.50 42.40
C ALA A 584 19.57 -5.12 42.93
N LYS A 585 19.68 -4.06 42.11
CA LYS A 585 19.45 -2.67 42.52
C LYS A 585 18.64 -1.93 41.44
N PRO A 586 17.34 -2.26 41.29
CA PRO A 586 16.48 -1.60 40.32
C PRO A 586 16.35 -0.10 40.62
N GLY A 587 16.02 0.68 39.60
CA GLY A 587 15.67 2.09 39.78
C GLY A 587 14.29 2.26 40.44
N LEU A 588 13.94 3.52 40.75
CA LEU A 588 12.59 3.92 41.16
C LEU A 588 11.57 3.72 40.03
N SER A 589 10.27 3.77 40.38
CA SER A 589 9.17 3.42 39.47
C SER A 589 9.21 1.95 39.09
N LEU A 590 9.17 1.10 40.11
CA LEU A 590 9.27 -0.37 40.04
C LEU A 590 8.22 -1.00 39.10
N SER A 591 7.09 -0.34 38.88
CA SER A 591 6.04 -0.76 37.94
C SER A 591 6.43 -0.61 36.46
N VAL A 592 7.47 0.17 36.15
CA VAL A 592 7.86 0.52 34.77
C VAL A 592 9.28 0.04 34.43
N VAL A 593 10.16 -0.04 35.42
CA VAL A 593 11.56 -0.43 35.20
C VAL A 593 11.70 -1.93 34.87
N PRO A 594 12.36 -2.29 33.75
CA PRO A 594 12.38 -3.67 33.26
C PRO A 594 13.32 -4.58 34.07
N GLU A 595 14.20 -3.99 34.90
CA GLU A 595 15.01 -4.73 35.87
C GLU A 595 14.14 -5.56 36.83
N VAL A 596 12.95 -5.06 37.19
CA VAL A 596 12.02 -5.74 38.11
C VAL A 596 11.43 -6.97 37.46
N ASP A 597 10.86 -6.84 36.26
CA ASP A 597 10.34 -7.98 35.49
C ASP A 597 11.41 -9.06 35.26
N LEU A 598 12.65 -8.62 34.97
CA LEU A 598 13.77 -9.53 34.81
C LEU A 598 14.16 -10.21 36.13
N ALA A 599 14.14 -9.50 37.26
CA ALA A 599 14.39 -10.08 38.59
C ALA A 599 13.40 -11.20 38.91
N VAL A 600 12.11 -10.91 38.73
CA VAL A 600 11.01 -11.87 38.95
C VAL A 600 11.21 -13.08 38.04
N ARG A 601 11.48 -12.86 36.75
CA ARG A 601 11.69 -13.95 35.79
C ARG A 601 12.88 -14.85 36.14
N LEU A 602 14.00 -14.25 36.53
CA LEU A 602 15.20 -14.99 36.95
C LEU A 602 14.93 -15.78 38.23
N HIS A 603 14.14 -15.23 39.16
CA HIS A 603 13.73 -15.93 40.37
C HIS A 603 12.81 -17.13 40.05
N GLU A 604 11.77 -16.95 39.23
CA GLU A 604 10.88 -18.03 38.77
C GLU A 604 11.64 -19.21 38.16
N PHE A 605 12.72 -18.92 37.41
CA PHE A 605 13.54 -19.94 36.79
C PHE A 605 14.64 -20.51 37.70
N GLY A 606 14.81 -19.99 38.92
CA GLY A 606 15.87 -20.40 39.84
C GLY A 606 17.27 -20.03 39.34
N LEU A 607 17.38 -18.94 38.57
CA LEU A 607 18.64 -18.40 38.03
C LEU A 607 19.16 -17.19 38.83
N LEU A 608 18.35 -16.67 39.76
CA LEU A 608 18.75 -15.61 40.67
C LEU A 608 19.47 -16.21 41.89
N SER A 609 20.73 -15.84 42.13
CA SER A 609 21.45 -16.29 43.33
C SER A 609 20.86 -15.66 44.59
N GLU A 610 21.00 -16.32 45.75
CA GLU A 610 20.50 -15.79 47.03
C GLU A 610 21.10 -14.42 47.38
N GLU A 611 22.36 -14.17 47.02
CA GLU A 611 23.02 -12.88 47.24
C GLU A 611 22.35 -11.75 46.46
N VAL A 612 22.04 -11.99 45.18
CA VAL A 612 21.37 -11.01 44.30
C VAL A 612 19.91 -10.84 44.71
N ARG A 613 19.22 -11.93 45.06
CA ARG A 613 17.83 -11.92 45.54
C ARG A 613 17.69 -11.06 46.80
N LYS A 614 18.59 -11.24 47.78
CA LYS A 614 18.58 -10.45 49.02
C LYS A 614 18.84 -8.98 48.76
N ALA A 615 19.81 -8.65 47.89
CA ALA A 615 20.07 -7.27 47.52
C ALA A 615 18.87 -6.61 46.81
N PHE A 616 18.17 -7.35 45.95
CA PHE A 616 16.92 -6.88 45.33
C PHE A 616 15.84 -6.62 46.37
N VAL A 617 15.58 -7.60 47.25
CA VAL A 617 14.60 -7.49 48.34
C VAL A 617 14.92 -6.30 49.25
N GLU A 618 16.19 -6.10 49.62
CA GLU A 618 16.64 -4.96 50.43
C GLU A 618 16.38 -3.63 49.73
N THR A 619 16.69 -3.53 48.43
CA THR A 619 16.50 -2.31 47.64
C THR A 619 15.03 -1.93 47.55
N VAL A 620 14.16 -2.86 47.12
CA VAL A 620 12.72 -2.57 46.98
C VAL A 620 12.04 -2.38 48.34
N SER A 621 12.54 -3.02 49.40
CA SER A 621 12.08 -2.79 50.77
C SER A 621 12.46 -1.39 51.27
N THR A 622 13.62 -0.88 50.88
CA THR A 622 14.07 0.48 51.24
C THR A 622 13.15 1.53 50.60
N PHE A 623 12.89 1.41 49.29
CA PHE A 623 11.94 2.32 48.61
C PHE A 623 10.55 2.31 49.25
N ALA A 624 10.06 1.13 49.64
CA ALA A 624 8.77 0.99 50.28
C ALA A 624 8.75 1.60 51.70
N VAL A 625 9.81 1.45 52.48
CA VAL A 625 9.89 2.01 53.85
C VAL A 625 10.10 3.52 53.85
N GLU A 626 10.84 4.05 52.89
CA GLU A 626 11.06 5.48 52.71
C GLU A 626 9.86 6.20 52.07
N GLY A 627 8.91 5.44 51.51
CA GLY A 627 7.70 5.95 50.90
C GLY A 627 7.89 6.45 49.46
N GLU A 628 8.99 6.06 48.82
CA GLU A 628 9.31 6.44 47.44
C GLU A 628 8.56 5.55 46.43
N ASP A 629 8.43 4.26 46.70
CA ASP A 629 7.74 3.31 45.82
C ASP A 629 7.21 2.09 46.60
N LEU A 630 5.88 1.89 46.59
CA LEU A 630 5.20 0.81 47.31
C LEU A 630 4.79 -0.38 46.43
N TYR A 631 5.23 -0.43 45.17
CA TYR A 631 4.83 -1.46 44.22
C TYR A 631 5.07 -2.89 44.73
N ALA A 632 6.15 -3.10 45.50
CA ALA A 632 6.49 -4.39 46.09
C ALA A 632 5.41 -4.97 47.03
N LEU A 633 4.51 -4.14 47.58
CA LEU A 633 3.40 -4.60 48.43
C LEU A 633 2.18 -5.08 47.63
N ASN A 634 2.05 -4.66 46.36
CA ASN A 634 0.85 -4.89 45.55
C ASN A 634 1.08 -5.84 44.36
N ASP A 635 2.32 -6.01 43.90
CA ASP A 635 2.65 -6.87 42.76
C ASP A 635 2.94 -8.33 43.19
N PRO A 636 2.17 -9.32 42.68
CA PRO A 636 2.39 -10.73 43.00
C PRO A 636 3.74 -11.28 42.53
N GLY A 637 4.29 -10.76 41.43
CA GLY A 637 5.57 -11.17 40.87
C GLY A 637 6.71 -10.76 41.80
N VAL A 638 6.76 -9.49 42.18
CA VAL A 638 7.73 -8.97 43.16
C VAL A 638 7.58 -9.70 44.50
N ARG A 639 6.34 -9.90 44.98
CA ARG A 639 6.06 -10.66 46.20
C ARG A 639 6.64 -12.08 46.16
N SER A 640 6.68 -12.73 45.00
CA SER A 640 7.20 -14.09 44.87
C SER A 640 8.71 -14.18 45.16
N VAL A 641 9.45 -13.09 44.99
CA VAL A 641 10.90 -13.01 45.24
C VAL A 641 11.24 -12.96 46.75
N PHE A 642 10.26 -12.55 47.57
CA PHE A 642 10.39 -12.50 49.02
C PHE A 642 10.13 -13.86 49.66
N GLN A 643 10.92 -14.19 50.68
CA GLN A 643 10.51 -15.17 51.66
C GLN A 643 9.38 -14.61 52.54
N ASP A 644 8.54 -15.49 53.08
CA ASP A 644 7.40 -15.05 53.90
C ASP A 644 7.84 -14.20 55.10
N SER A 645 8.94 -14.57 55.78
CA SER A 645 9.47 -13.79 56.90
C SER A 645 9.96 -12.40 56.47
N GLU A 646 10.65 -12.31 55.34
CA GLU A 646 11.16 -11.03 54.80
C GLU A 646 10.01 -10.11 54.41
N PHE A 647 8.94 -10.65 53.81
CA PHE A 647 7.77 -9.86 53.45
C PHE A 647 6.99 -9.39 54.68
N HIS A 648 6.84 -10.23 55.71
CA HIS A 648 6.23 -9.81 56.97
C HIS A 648 7.05 -8.71 57.65
N GLU A 649 8.37 -8.83 57.64
CA GLU A 649 9.26 -7.77 58.16
C GLU A 649 9.09 -6.46 57.40
N LEU A 650 9.01 -6.50 56.06
CA LEU A 650 8.73 -5.31 55.25
C LEU A 650 7.39 -4.68 55.65
N VAL A 651 6.32 -5.46 55.75
CA VAL A 651 4.98 -4.95 56.13
C VAL A 651 4.99 -4.32 57.52
N GLU A 652 5.67 -4.91 58.50
CA GLU A 652 5.82 -4.33 59.84
C GLU A 652 6.68 -3.07 59.83
N ARG A 653 7.75 -3.00 59.03
CA ARG A 653 8.55 -1.78 58.88
C ARG A 653 7.75 -0.67 58.22
N VAL A 654 6.96 -0.96 57.19
CA VAL A 654 6.03 0.00 56.58
C VAL A 654 5.02 0.49 57.64
N ARG A 655 4.48 -0.40 58.47
CA ARG A 655 3.57 -0.02 59.55
C ARG A 655 4.21 0.89 60.60
N THR A 656 5.44 0.59 61.01
CA THR A 656 6.10 1.25 62.16
C THR A 656 6.94 2.46 61.79
N VAL A 657 7.41 2.54 60.54
CA VAL A 657 8.28 3.60 60.04
C VAL A 657 7.56 4.51 59.05
N LEU A 658 6.96 3.96 57.99
CA LEU A 658 6.32 4.77 56.95
C LEU A 658 5.00 5.39 57.43
N LEU A 659 4.08 4.59 58.00
CA LEU A 659 2.75 5.08 58.36
C LEU A 659 2.77 6.28 59.32
N PRO A 660 3.62 6.31 60.37
CA PRO A 660 3.76 7.50 61.21
C PRO A 660 4.34 8.71 60.48
N ASN A 661 5.05 8.50 59.36
CA ASN A 661 5.78 9.51 58.61
C ASN A 661 5.11 9.93 57.28
N LEU A 662 3.89 9.47 57.00
CA LEU A 662 3.21 9.76 55.72
C LEU A 662 3.02 11.26 55.45
N GLN A 663 2.85 12.05 56.52
CA GLN A 663 2.77 13.50 56.41
C GLN A 663 4.05 14.09 55.79
N ASP A 664 5.22 13.63 56.19
CA ASP A 664 6.50 14.17 55.70
C ASP A 664 6.77 13.70 54.27
N VAL A 665 6.38 12.47 53.91
CA VAL A 665 6.42 11.97 52.53
C VAL A 665 5.56 12.85 51.62
N ARG A 666 4.32 13.14 52.03
CA ARG A 666 3.43 14.06 51.30
C ARG A 666 4.04 15.45 51.14
N ILE A 667 4.53 16.04 52.24
CA ILE A 667 5.10 17.40 52.22
C ILE A 667 6.33 17.44 51.31
N THR A 668 7.19 16.44 51.36
CA THR A 668 8.39 16.36 50.50
C THR A 668 7.99 16.32 49.03
N ALA A 669 7.00 15.50 48.66
CA ALA A 669 6.46 15.47 47.30
C ALA A 669 5.84 16.81 46.88
N GLN A 670 5.11 17.49 47.78
CA GLN A 670 4.55 18.82 47.50
C GLN A 670 5.64 19.88 47.30
N MET A 671 6.76 19.78 48.02
CA MET A 671 7.90 20.71 47.91
C MET A 671 8.76 20.46 46.66
N SER A 672 8.76 19.23 46.14
CA SER A 672 9.50 18.87 44.92
C SER A 672 8.74 19.18 43.63
N HIS A 673 7.50 19.66 43.71
CA HIS A 673 6.68 20.06 42.55
C HIS A 673 7.31 21.24 41.80
N ALA A 674 7.63 21.03 40.52
CA ALA A 674 8.08 22.09 39.62
C ALA A 674 6.89 22.89 39.08
N PHE A 675 7.05 24.20 38.93
CA PHE A 675 5.97 25.09 38.44
C PHE A 675 5.49 24.75 37.01
N SER A 676 6.28 24.02 36.23
CA SER A 676 5.95 23.58 34.87
C SER A 676 5.04 22.36 34.81
N ASP A 677 4.92 21.61 35.89
CA ASP A 677 4.35 20.25 35.87
C ASP A 677 2.92 20.28 36.41
N SER A 678 2.06 19.41 35.86
CA SER A 678 0.67 19.35 36.33
C SER A 678 0.63 18.86 37.79
N PRO A 679 -0.06 19.56 38.72
CA PRO A 679 -0.12 19.15 40.11
C PRO A 679 -0.70 17.74 40.31
N ASP A 680 -1.66 17.34 39.47
CA ASP A 680 -2.27 16.01 39.48
C ASP A 680 -1.30 14.93 38.99
N GLU A 681 -0.67 15.11 37.83
CA GLU A 681 0.31 14.18 37.27
C GLU A 681 1.50 13.98 38.23
N HIS A 682 1.97 15.06 38.86
CA HIS A 682 3.07 15.02 39.83
C HIS A 682 2.71 14.22 41.09
N MET A 683 1.49 14.37 41.60
CA MET A 683 1.06 13.69 42.83
C MET A 683 0.50 12.28 42.60
N GLN A 684 0.36 11.84 41.35
CA GLN A 684 -0.25 10.55 41.03
C GLN A 684 0.50 9.37 41.67
N GLY A 685 1.84 9.35 41.65
CA GLY A 685 2.61 8.29 42.30
C GLY A 685 2.39 8.21 43.82
N VAL A 686 2.16 9.35 44.47
CA VAL A 686 1.82 9.41 45.91
C VAL A 686 0.42 8.85 46.15
N LEU A 687 -0.55 9.19 45.29
CA LEU A 687 -1.91 8.67 45.39
C LEU A 687 -1.97 7.15 45.17
N GLU A 688 -1.23 6.62 44.20
CA GLU A 688 -1.11 5.18 43.94
C GLU A 688 -0.48 4.44 45.14
N SER A 689 0.56 5.03 45.73
CA SER A 689 1.20 4.56 46.96
C SER A 689 0.23 4.52 48.15
N LEU A 690 -0.51 5.60 48.39
CA LEU A 690 -1.53 5.66 49.46
C LEU A 690 -2.67 4.65 49.20
N GLY A 691 -3.10 4.48 47.95
CA GLY A 691 -4.06 3.46 47.56
C GLY A 691 -3.58 2.04 47.87
N THR A 692 -2.30 1.77 47.65
CA THR A 692 -1.65 0.50 48.00
C THR A 692 -1.66 0.24 49.51
N LEU A 693 -1.32 1.24 50.33
CA LEU A 693 -1.38 1.13 51.79
C LEU A 693 -2.79 0.87 52.29
N LYS A 694 -3.78 1.57 51.72
CA LYS A 694 -5.19 1.39 52.08
C LYS A 694 -5.66 -0.04 51.80
N LYS A 695 -5.26 -0.61 50.66
CA LYS A 695 -5.56 -2.01 50.32
C LYS A 695 -4.87 -2.99 51.26
N GLN A 696 -3.59 -2.76 51.58
CA GLN A 696 -2.78 -3.65 52.42
C GLN A 696 -3.23 -3.64 53.90
N PHE A 697 -3.61 -2.49 54.44
CA PHE A 697 -4.03 -2.31 55.83
C PHE A 697 -5.55 -2.13 56.00
N GLY A 698 -6.35 -2.56 55.02
CA GLY A 698 -7.81 -2.35 55.01
C GLY A 698 -8.59 -2.97 56.17
N GLY A 699 -7.97 -3.85 56.96
CA GLY A 699 -8.55 -4.42 58.19
C GLY A 699 -8.37 -3.57 59.46
N ASP A 700 -7.63 -2.46 59.39
CA ASP A 700 -7.39 -1.55 60.52
C ASP A 700 -8.01 -0.17 60.26
N ASP A 701 -9.17 0.08 60.86
CA ASP A 701 -9.93 1.32 60.70
C ASP A 701 -9.15 2.59 61.09
N GLN A 702 -8.18 2.50 62.01
CA GLN A 702 -7.40 3.67 62.40
C GLN A 702 -6.36 4.02 61.34
N LEU A 703 -5.68 3.02 60.79
CA LEU A 703 -4.71 3.21 59.71
C LEU A 703 -5.39 3.66 58.41
N VAL A 704 -6.56 3.09 58.09
CA VAL A 704 -7.34 3.51 56.92
C VAL A 704 -7.74 4.99 57.02
N LYS A 705 -8.20 5.44 58.20
CA LYS A 705 -8.52 6.87 58.42
C LYS A 705 -7.30 7.78 58.28
N LEU A 706 -6.13 7.32 58.73
CA LEU A 706 -4.89 8.05 58.59
C LEU A 706 -4.50 8.20 57.11
N VAL A 707 -4.56 7.12 56.34
CA VAL A 707 -4.29 7.15 54.89
C VAL A 707 -5.31 8.02 54.15
N ASP A 708 -6.61 7.90 54.47
CA ASP A 708 -7.66 8.72 53.86
C ASP A 708 -7.50 10.21 54.16
N LYS A 709 -7.05 10.56 55.36
CA LYS A 709 -6.69 11.95 55.70
C LYS A 709 -5.60 12.47 54.76
N GLU A 710 -4.56 11.69 54.53
CA GLU A 710 -3.45 12.07 53.65
C GLU A 710 -3.89 12.19 52.18
N ILE A 711 -4.71 11.25 51.67
CA ILE A 711 -5.30 11.32 50.32
C ILE A 711 -6.11 12.61 50.15
N ASN A 712 -6.93 12.98 51.14
CA ASN A 712 -7.72 14.21 51.09
C ASN A 712 -6.83 15.46 51.06
N LEU A 713 -5.73 15.47 51.82
CA LEU A 713 -4.78 16.58 51.84
C LEU A 713 -4.00 16.71 50.53
N VAL A 714 -3.69 15.60 49.86
CA VAL A 714 -3.13 15.60 48.50
C VAL A 714 -4.12 16.20 47.51
N ASN A 715 -5.35 15.70 47.47
CA ASN A 715 -6.39 16.20 46.55
C ASN A 715 -6.72 17.67 46.78
N GLN A 716 -6.75 18.11 48.05
CA GLN A 716 -6.90 19.51 48.39
C GLN A 716 -5.76 20.35 47.79
N TRP A 717 -4.51 19.91 47.98
CA TRP A 717 -3.35 20.62 47.43
C TRP A 717 -3.36 20.68 45.90
N ILE A 718 -3.75 19.59 45.21
CA ILE A 718 -3.93 19.58 43.75
C ILE A 718 -4.95 20.66 43.34
N SER A 719 -6.12 20.68 43.99
CA SER A 719 -7.18 21.64 43.68
C SER A 719 -6.81 23.11 43.95
N GLU A 720 -5.93 23.37 44.92
CA GLU A 720 -5.42 24.71 45.24
C GLU A 720 -4.35 25.20 44.25
N ARG A 721 -3.69 24.28 43.54
CA ARG A 721 -2.57 24.52 42.62
C ARG A 721 -2.96 24.44 41.15
N GLU A 722 -4.05 23.74 40.82
CA GLU A 722 -4.63 23.77 39.48
C GLU A 722 -5.02 25.21 39.11
N ALA A 723 -4.40 25.74 38.06
CA ALA A 723 -4.84 27.00 37.47
C ALA A 723 -6.24 26.80 36.87
N PRO A 724 -7.14 27.80 36.91
CA PRO A 724 -8.41 27.71 36.18
C PRO A 724 -8.12 27.40 34.73
N GLU A 725 -8.79 26.36 34.18
CA GLU A 725 -8.60 25.91 32.81
C GLU A 725 -8.49 27.12 31.86
N PRO A 726 -7.40 27.26 31.09
CA PRO A 726 -7.38 28.27 30.05
C PRO A 726 -8.53 27.91 29.10
N LYS A 727 -9.48 28.83 28.91
CA LYS A 727 -10.46 28.72 27.82
C LYS A 727 -9.67 28.45 26.55
N VAL A 728 -9.72 27.21 26.07
CA VAL A 728 -9.08 26.80 24.84
C VAL A 728 -9.82 27.51 23.71
N GLY A 729 -9.35 28.70 23.35
CA GLY A 729 -9.58 29.22 22.02
C GLY A 729 -9.06 28.19 21.01
N PRO A 730 -9.72 27.99 19.86
CA PRO A 730 -9.29 27.02 18.87
C PRO A 730 -7.83 27.26 18.53
N ARG A 731 -6.96 26.29 18.86
CA ARG A 731 -5.54 26.34 18.51
C ARG A 731 -5.46 26.28 16.98
N VAL A 732 -5.18 27.43 16.38
CA VAL A 732 -4.82 27.53 14.97
C VAL A 732 -3.47 26.83 14.82
N LEU A 733 -3.50 25.61 14.25
CA LEU A 733 -2.30 24.98 13.74
C LEU A 733 -1.67 25.97 12.75
N GLY A 734 -0.42 26.35 13.01
CA GLY A 734 0.38 27.07 12.03
C GLY A 734 0.31 26.34 10.70
N THR A 735 -0.26 27.02 9.72
CA THR A 735 -0.31 26.57 8.33
C THR A 735 1.12 26.39 7.86
N MET A 736 1.61 25.15 7.85
CA MET A 736 2.64 24.75 6.90
C MET A 736 2.13 25.12 5.52
N ASP A 737 2.97 25.87 4.79
CA ASP A 737 2.68 26.36 3.45
C ASP A 737 2.04 25.26 2.62
N ARG A 738 0.76 25.51 2.27
CA ARG A 738 0.06 24.76 1.25
C ARG A 738 0.85 24.97 -0.03
N SER A 739 1.63 23.96 -0.42
CA SER A 739 2.07 23.82 -1.80
C SER A 739 0.84 24.02 -2.67
N GLU A 740 0.95 24.99 -3.58
CA GLU A 740 -0.13 25.61 -4.31
C GLU A 740 -1.20 24.61 -4.76
N HIS A 741 -2.41 24.80 -4.23
CA HIS A 741 -3.61 24.13 -4.70
C HIS A 741 -3.73 24.35 -6.20
N LYS A 742 -3.62 23.27 -6.99
CA LYS A 742 -4.21 23.24 -8.33
C LYS A 742 -5.73 23.25 -8.15
N HIS A 743 -6.29 24.45 -8.08
CA HIS A 743 -7.73 24.68 -8.00
C HIS A 743 -8.41 24.27 -9.31
N GLY A 744 -8.97 23.06 -9.32
CA GLY A 744 -10.21 22.74 -10.03
C GLY A 744 -11.35 22.67 -9.01
N THR A 745 -12.52 23.23 -9.31
CA THR A 745 -13.67 23.28 -8.38
C THR A 745 -14.42 21.96 -8.21
N ARG A 746 -14.09 20.92 -9.00
CA ARG A 746 -14.77 19.62 -8.98
C ARG A 746 -13.75 18.49 -9.00
N SER A 747 -13.75 17.65 -7.98
CA SER A 747 -12.89 16.47 -7.90
C SER A 747 -13.53 15.32 -8.69
N ILE A 748 -12.71 14.46 -9.30
CA ILE A 748 -13.22 13.24 -9.93
C ILE A 748 -13.91 12.32 -8.91
N PHE A 749 -13.58 12.46 -7.62
CA PHE A 749 -14.16 11.68 -6.54
C PHE A 749 -15.49 12.23 -6.00
N ASP A 750 -15.99 13.35 -6.52
CA ASP A 750 -17.19 14.01 -5.98
C ASP A 750 -18.44 13.12 -6.05
N ASP A 751 -18.55 12.24 -7.04
CA ASP A 751 -19.63 11.27 -7.20
C ASP A 751 -19.27 9.86 -6.73
N ILE A 752 -18.21 9.67 -5.94
CA ILE A 752 -17.78 8.32 -5.52
C ILE A 752 -18.78 7.61 -4.60
N ALA A 753 -19.52 8.39 -3.80
CA ALA A 753 -20.52 7.89 -2.86
C ALA A 753 -21.88 7.57 -3.50
N ASP A 754 -22.14 8.10 -4.70
CA ASP A 754 -23.33 7.76 -5.51
C ASP A 754 -23.28 6.31 -6.01
#